data_AF-A0A1C6KDV1-F1
#
_entry.id   AF-A0A1C6KDV1-F1
#
_cell.length_a   1.000
_cell.length_b   1.000
_cell.length_c   1.000
_cell.angle_alpha   90.00
_cell.angle_beta   90.00
_cell.angle_gamma   90.00
#
_symmetry.space_group_name_H-M   'P 1'
#
loop_
_entity.id
_entity.type
_entity.pdbx_description
1 polymer ?
#
loop_
_entity_poly.entity_id
_entity_poly.type
_entity_poly.pdbx_seq_one_letter_code
_entity_poly.pdbx_strand_id
1 'polypeptide(L)'
;MKNAKEYTEKVYAGVSGKIIGVFYGRPIEGWPYEKIREKFDMVDYYVNQEVGVPLHVGDDDLAGTFTFLNAAEDFQGNPAQLKSEDFGRTWMDYIIENKTIFWWGGLGRSTEHTAYLRLKSGILAPKSGAIETNGQSVAEQIGAQIFMDAYPMMCPKDPEKARYLVKQCASVSHDGIAVESACLIAAMEAMAFGERDLYKLIDIGTGFSKDTRLLKIVDSVRNETEKTKDFRTVRDWLEENYSYRFFPGNCHVIPNLALILASLILGGDSFREAMRICVSSGWDTDCNGANLGCLNGIRLGIDSMREDFDFRTPVADRFYNISANGGGCVTDAVRETERILKQHDRIYNDTTWQKNPRFSFSMPGSVQGFEWDRNWKQQKNRIRNQNESIPFENGLVIPVNEKEEKAVSTLTMWDIADISGGYQLIGSPILYSTQTVEYVCEALNTSVLVRPYVIFYDYSDQEQIVFGEKRTVKGKKSFFWKIPENSGLMIKRIGITAQAETGIGELVLKSIDWDGAPEKLQISGSLRNYDLGTPNMQIRAFTSSAEQFSFDAKRTFTVSHTEENGLAMIGTEAWKDYSVECTLTPGIHDCCGIIARVRGLRRYYGMVLQNENELHLIMRNGTQEKVLARCAFEYELDKDYRMKLWVKGDVIKGFVDGVEVIHASDQTFKEGGCGFLIDRGTCMADNLVISDLSGERE
;
A
#
# COMPACT_ATOMS: atom_id res chain seq x y z
N MET A 1 -2.53 -29.82 -3.04
CA MET A 1 -1.63 -29.31 -4.10
C MET A 1 -2.37 -28.62 -5.25
N LYS A 2 -3.24 -29.29 -6.03
CA LYS A 2 -3.95 -28.62 -7.15
C LYS A 2 -4.90 -27.49 -6.71
N ASN A 3 -5.71 -27.73 -5.66
CA ASN A 3 -6.67 -26.75 -5.13
C ASN A 3 -6.00 -25.53 -4.48
N ALA A 4 -4.81 -25.69 -3.87
CA ALA A 4 -4.09 -24.59 -3.22
C ALA A 4 -3.48 -23.63 -4.25
N LYS A 5 -2.90 -24.17 -5.33
CA LYS A 5 -2.37 -23.36 -6.43
C LYS A 5 -3.46 -22.57 -7.14
N GLU A 6 -4.57 -23.21 -7.48
CA GLU A 6 -5.71 -22.55 -8.12
C GLU A 6 -6.29 -21.43 -7.24
N TYR A 7 -6.39 -21.66 -5.93
CA TYR A 7 -6.78 -20.62 -4.98
C TYR A 7 -5.82 -19.42 -5.02
N THR A 8 -4.50 -19.66 -4.89
CA THR A 8 -3.48 -18.60 -4.96
C THR A 8 -3.54 -17.80 -6.26
N GLU A 9 -3.66 -18.46 -7.41
CA GLU A 9 -3.77 -17.78 -8.71
C GLU A 9 -5.05 -16.95 -8.82
N LYS A 10 -6.16 -17.40 -8.22
CA LYS A 10 -7.41 -16.63 -8.16
C LYS A 10 -7.34 -15.43 -7.21
N VAL A 11 -6.67 -15.54 -6.06
CA VAL A 11 -6.41 -14.38 -5.18
C VAL A 11 -5.56 -13.36 -5.93
N TYR A 12 -4.48 -13.82 -6.57
CA TYR A 12 -3.63 -12.94 -7.39
C TYR A 12 -4.40 -12.26 -8.53
N ALA A 13 -5.31 -12.98 -9.18
CA ALA A 13 -6.19 -12.41 -10.20
C ALA A 13 -7.16 -11.39 -9.59
N GLY A 14 -7.74 -11.64 -8.42
CA GLY A 14 -8.58 -10.66 -7.72
C GLY A 14 -7.84 -9.37 -7.39
N VAL A 15 -6.65 -9.48 -6.80
CA VAL A 15 -5.77 -8.33 -6.50
C VAL A 15 -5.40 -7.58 -7.78
N SER A 16 -4.95 -8.30 -8.82
CA SER A 16 -4.58 -7.70 -10.11
C SER A 16 -5.76 -6.99 -10.77
N GLY A 17 -6.95 -7.60 -10.72
CA GLY A 17 -8.18 -7.05 -11.27
C GLY A 17 -8.61 -5.76 -10.59
N LYS A 18 -8.49 -5.68 -9.26
CA LYS A 18 -8.74 -4.45 -8.51
C LYS A 18 -7.79 -3.33 -8.95
N ILE A 19 -6.47 -3.60 -8.96
CA ILE A 19 -5.44 -2.62 -9.35
C ILE A 19 -5.68 -2.11 -10.79
N ILE A 20 -5.97 -3.02 -11.72
CA ILE A 20 -6.30 -2.67 -13.10
C ILE A 20 -7.55 -1.79 -13.16
N GLY A 21 -8.61 -2.18 -12.45
CA GLY A 21 -9.87 -1.44 -12.41
C GLY A 21 -9.68 0.01 -11.98
N VAL A 22 -8.94 0.22 -10.88
CA VAL A 22 -8.56 1.56 -10.39
C VAL A 22 -7.83 2.32 -11.49
N PHE A 23 -6.68 1.84 -11.96
CA PHE A 23 -5.87 2.63 -12.90
C PHE A 23 -6.49 2.81 -14.29
N TYR A 24 -7.42 1.93 -14.69
CA TYR A 24 -8.16 2.07 -15.92
C TYR A 24 -9.26 3.15 -15.81
N GLY A 25 -9.96 3.22 -14.67
CA GLY A 25 -11.03 4.19 -14.42
C GLY A 25 -10.55 5.55 -13.91
N ARG A 26 -9.48 5.59 -13.12
CA ARG A 26 -8.97 6.76 -12.40
C ARG A 26 -8.78 8.04 -13.23
N PRO A 27 -8.27 7.98 -14.49
CA PRO A 27 -7.98 9.19 -15.25
C PRO A 27 -9.22 10.03 -15.61
N ILE A 28 -10.42 9.45 -15.53
CA ILE A 28 -11.69 10.10 -15.88
C ILE A 28 -12.73 10.02 -14.76
N GLU A 29 -12.29 9.72 -13.54
CA GLU A 29 -13.10 9.74 -12.32
C GLU A 29 -13.92 11.04 -12.24
N GLY A 30 -15.24 10.90 -12.04
CA GLY A 30 -16.16 12.03 -11.90
C GLY A 30 -16.45 12.81 -13.19
N TRP A 31 -15.94 12.40 -14.35
CA TRP A 31 -16.27 13.07 -15.61
C TRP A 31 -17.75 12.86 -15.97
N PRO A 32 -18.44 13.89 -16.52
CA PRO A 32 -19.76 13.70 -17.10
C PRO A 32 -19.75 12.65 -18.21
N TYR A 33 -20.76 11.80 -18.25
CA TYR A 33 -20.87 10.72 -19.24
C TYR A 33 -20.80 11.24 -20.68
N GLU A 34 -21.45 12.37 -20.95
CA GLU A 34 -21.48 13.03 -22.26
C GLU A 34 -20.08 13.42 -22.71
N LYS A 35 -19.24 13.92 -21.79
CA LYS A 35 -17.85 14.28 -22.07
C LYS A 35 -17.01 13.04 -22.38
N ILE A 36 -17.21 11.94 -21.65
CA ILE A 36 -16.53 10.66 -21.91
C ILE A 36 -16.92 10.17 -23.31
N ARG A 37 -18.22 10.17 -23.63
CA ARG A 37 -18.74 9.76 -24.94
C ARG A 37 -18.25 10.65 -26.08
N GLU A 38 -18.24 11.97 -25.90
CA GLU A 38 -17.76 12.91 -26.92
C GLU A 38 -16.27 12.75 -27.19
N LYS A 39 -15.47 12.51 -26.16
CA LYS A 39 -14.02 12.40 -26.29
C LYS A 39 -13.56 11.03 -26.80
N PHE A 40 -14.14 9.95 -26.26
CA PHE A 40 -13.65 8.59 -26.48
C PHE A 40 -14.63 7.70 -27.23
N ASP A 41 -15.92 8.05 -27.27
CA ASP A 41 -17.08 7.18 -27.57
C ASP A 41 -17.18 5.96 -26.63
N MET A 42 -16.14 5.13 -26.62
CA MET A 42 -15.93 4.02 -25.70
C MET A 42 -14.49 4.05 -25.19
N VAL A 43 -14.30 3.97 -23.89
CA VAL A 43 -12.97 3.79 -23.29
C VAL A 43 -12.54 2.34 -23.53
N ASP A 44 -11.53 2.13 -24.38
CA ASP A 44 -11.05 0.79 -24.77
C ASP A 44 -9.53 0.58 -24.63
N TYR A 45 -8.82 1.55 -24.04
CA TYR A 45 -7.41 1.52 -23.64
C TYR A 45 -7.17 2.43 -22.41
N TYR A 46 -5.95 2.44 -21.86
CA TYR A 46 -5.58 3.36 -20.78
C TYR A 46 -5.49 4.80 -21.28
N VAL A 47 -6.48 5.64 -20.95
CA VAL A 47 -6.59 7.02 -21.45
C VAL A 47 -5.70 8.02 -20.71
N ASN A 48 -4.94 7.59 -19.70
CA ASN A 48 -4.17 8.46 -18.81
C ASN A 48 -3.21 9.41 -19.55
N GLN A 49 -2.53 8.94 -20.60
CA GLN A 49 -1.64 9.78 -21.40
C GLN A 49 -2.42 10.87 -22.19
N GLU A 50 -3.58 10.54 -22.74
CA GLU A 50 -4.41 11.47 -23.51
C GLU A 50 -5.10 12.52 -22.63
N VAL A 51 -5.35 12.20 -21.35
CA VAL A 51 -5.87 13.17 -20.37
C VAL A 51 -4.77 13.90 -19.58
N GLY A 52 -3.50 13.49 -19.74
CA GLY A 52 -2.36 14.16 -19.14
C GLY A 52 -2.12 13.84 -17.65
N VAL A 53 -2.45 12.63 -17.20
CA VAL A 53 -2.19 12.17 -15.82
C VAL A 53 -1.31 10.91 -15.79
N PRO A 54 -0.52 10.70 -14.72
CA PRO A 54 0.21 9.44 -14.52
C PRO A 54 -0.74 8.26 -14.44
N LEU A 55 -0.28 7.07 -14.86
CA LEU A 55 -1.06 5.85 -14.72
C LEU A 55 -1.08 5.39 -13.26
N HIS A 56 0.09 5.37 -12.63
CA HIS A 56 0.27 4.98 -11.24
C HIS A 56 0.15 6.23 -10.38
N VAL A 57 -0.87 6.26 -9.54
CA VAL A 57 -1.13 7.37 -8.61
C VAL A 57 -1.51 6.80 -7.24
N GLY A 58 -1.47 7.66 -6.23
CA GLY A 58 -2.09 7.37 -4.95
C GLY A 58 -3.60 7.32 -5.08
N ASP A 59 -4.21 6.30 -4.47
CA ASP A 59 -5.63 6.06 -4.61
C ASP A 59 -6.23 5.37 -3.37
N ASP A 60 -7.44 5.76 -3.00
CA ASP A 60 -8.11 5.29 -1.80
C ASP A 60 -8.65 3.86 -1.91
N ASP A 61 -9.07 3.42 -3.10
CA ASP A 61 -9.48 2.03 -3.34
C ASP A 61 -8.37 1.06 -2.97
N LEU A 62 -7.14 1.34 -3.42
CA LEU A 62 -6.00 0.48 -3.17
C LEU A 62 -5.48 0.67 -1.75
N ALA A 63 -5.25 1.91 -1.35
CA ALA A 63 -4.66 2.20 -0.04
C ALA A 63 -5.56 1.72 1.10
N GLY A 64 -6.87 1.96 1.02
CA GLY A 64 -7.84 1.52 2.02
C GLY A 64 -7.97 0.00 2.09
N THR A 65 -8.15 -0.69 0.96
CA THR A 65 -8.27 -2.16 0.94
C THR A 65 -7.07 -2.85 1.58
N PHE A 66 -5.85 -2.45 1.20
CA PHE A 66 -4.64 -3.15 1.65
C PHE A 66 -4.08 -2.62 2.98
N THR A 67 -4.42 -1.40 3.41
CA THR A 67 -4.08 -0.92 4.76
C THR A 67 -5.04 -1.48 5.81
N PHE A 68 -6.33 -1.58 5.54
CA PHE A 68 -7.27 -2.07 6.57
C PHE A 68 -7.13 -3.57 6.84
N LEU A 69 -6.53 -4.32 5.92
CA LEU A 69 -6.05 -5.68 6.16
C LEU A 69 -5.08 -5.79 7.35
N ASN A 70 -4.41 -4.70 7.75
CA ASN A 70 -3.53 -4.67 8.92
C ASN A 70 -4.30 -5.04 10.21
N ALA A 71 -5.63 -4.87 10.27
CA ALA A 71 -6.44 -5.38 11.37
C ALA A 71 -6.29 -6.90 11.56
N ALA A 72 -6.24 -7.66 10.47
CA ALA A 72 -5.98 -9.09 10.53
C ALA A 72 -4.56 -9.38 10.99
N GLU A 73 -3.57 -8.57 10.61
CA GLU A 73 -2.15 -8.76 10.93
C GLU A 73 -1.79 -8.40 12.38
N ASP A 74 -2.40 -7.35 12.91
CA ASP A 74 -1.98 -6.73 14.17
C ASP A 74 -2.72 -7.24 15.40
N PHE A 75 -3.97 -7.67 15.24
CA PHE A 75 -4.76 -8.19 16.34
C PHE A 75 -4.51 -9.69 16.54
N GLN A 76 -4.38 -10.08 17.80
CA GLN A 76 -4.16 -11.47 18.20
C GLN A 76 -5.43 -12.30 18.01
N GLY A 77 -5.25 -13.60 17.78
CA GLY A 77 -6.35 -14.54 17.57
C GLY A 77 -6.68 -14.77 16.10
N ASN A 78 -7.87 -15.35 15.87
CA ASN A 78 -8.34 -15.70 14.54
C ASN A 78 -8.94 -14.46 13.86
N PRO A 79 -8.43 -14.04 12.67
CA PRO A 79 -8.94 -12.88 11.96
C PRO A 79 -10.45 -12.92 11.67
N ALA A 80 -11.05 -14.10 11.57
CA ALA A 80 -12.50 -14.28 11.37
C ALA A 80 -13.37 -13.76 12.52
N GLN A 81 -12.77 -13.36 13.65
CA GLN A 81 -13.45 -12.87 14.84
C GLN A 81 -13.29 -11.36 15.07
N LEU A 82 -12.59 -10.66 14.17
CA LEU A 82 -12.41 -9.20 14.24
C LEU A 82 -13.76 -8.51 14.34
N LYS A 83 -13.79 -7.40 15.06
CA LYS A 83 -14.98 -6.55 15.25
C LYS A 83 -14.72 -5.17 14.65
N SER A 84 -15.79 -4.41 14.41
CA SER A 84 -15.68 -3.02 13.93
C SER A 84 -14.74 -2.15 14.79
N GLU A 85 -14.70 -2.37 16.10
CA GLU A 85 -13.77 -1.66 17.00
C GLU A 85 -12.29 -1.93 16.66
N ASP A 86 -11.93 -3.15 16.24
CA ASP A 86 -10.56 -3.50 15.85
C ASP A 86 -10.18 -2.75 14.56
N PHE A 87 -11.08 -2.71 13.58
CA PHE A 87 -10.88 -1.93 12.35
C PHE A 87 -10.81 -0.42 12.63
N GLY A 88 -11.63 0.10 13.55
CA GLY A 88 -11.56 1.50 13.98
C GLY A 88 -10.22 1.83 14.67
N ARG A 89 -9.65 0.90 15.43
CA ARG A 89 -8.30 1.04 16.00
C ARG A 89 -7.22 1.00 14.92
N THR A 90 -7.36 0.14 13.91
CA THR A 90 -6.48 0.13 12.73
C THR A 90 -6.49 1.48 12.01
N TRP A 91 -7.66 2.12 11.84
CA TRP A 91 -7.75 3.46 11.27
C TRP A 91 -6.93 4.49 12.07
N MET A 92 -7.05 4.47 13.40
CA MET A 92 -6.33 5.39 14.28
C MET A 92 -4.81 5.18 14.30
N ASP A 93 -4.33 4.04 13.81
CA ASP A 93 -2.92 3.69 13.76
C ASP A 93 -2.28 3.91 12.39
N TYR A 94 -3.03 3.74 11.30
CA TYR A 94 -2.48 3.80 9.94
C TYR A 94 -2.92 5.01 9.11
N ILE A 95 -3.90 5.78 9.56
CA ILE A 95 -4.38 6.95 8.82
C ILE A 95 -3.72 8.21 9.36
N ILE A 96 -2.98 8.89 8.49
CA ILE A 96 -2.48 10.23 8.75
C ILE A 96 -3.56 11.22 8.34
N GLU A 97 -4.07 11.94 9.35
CA GLU A 97 -5.11 12.95 9.20
C GLU A 97 -4.80 13.94 8.08
N ASN A 98 -5.79 14.22 7.22
CA ASN A 98 -5.70 15.14 6.08
C ASN A 98 -4.66 14.78 5.00
N LYS A 99 -4.04 13.59 5.04
CA LYS A 99 -2.97 13.22 4.10
C LYS A 99 -3.17 11.90 3.38
N THR A 100 -3.59 10.85 4.08
CA THR A 100 -3.57 9.47 3.54
C THR A 100 -4.98 8.87 3.45
N ILE A 101 -5.17 7.94 2.50
CA ILE A 101 -6.31 7.01 2.34
C ILE A 101 -7.67 7.65 2.05
N PHE A 102 -8.08 8.74 2.68
CA PHE A 102 -9.45 9.24 2.52
C PHE A 102 -9.54 10.45 1.60
N TRP A 103 -10.69 10.57 0.94
CA TRP A 103 -11.15 11.86 0.49
C TRP A 103 -11.51 12.75 1.71
N TRP A 104 -10.65 13.71 2.03
CA TRP A 104 -10.79 14.62 3.17
C TRP A 104 -11.83 15.75 2.94
N GLY A 105 -13.00 15.41 2.42
CA GLY A 105 -14.05 16.35 1.98
C GLY A 105 -14.82 17.11 3.07
N GLY A 106 -14.60 16.79 4.35
CA GLY A 106 -15.09 17.54 5.51
C GLY A 106 -16.14 16.81 6.35
N LEU A 107 -16.27 17.23 7.61
CA LEU A 107 -17.25 16.71 8.59
C LEU A 107 -18.69 16.86 8.08
N GLY A 108 -19.45 15.77 8.08
CA GLY A 108 -20.83 15.71 7.61
C GLY A 108 -20.99 15.66 6.09
N ARG A 109 -19.87 15.64 5.34
CA ARG A 109 -19.86 15.56 3.87
C ARG A 109 -19.15 14.31 3.35
N SER A 110 -17.92 14.08 3.81
CA SER A 110 -17.15 12.87 3.53
C SER A 110 -17.42 11.84 4.62
N THR A 111 -17.74 10.61 4.23
CA THR A 111 -18.16 9.55 5.14
C THR A 111 -17.00 9.09 6.02
N GLU A 112 -15.87 8.81 5.40
CA GLU A 112 -14.65 8.34 6.05
C GLU A 112 -14.02 9.45 6.90
N HIS A 113 -13.97 10.69 6.40
CA HIS A 113 -13.49 11.83 7.18
C HIS A 113 -14.39 12.04 8.42
N THR A 114 -15.71 11.99 8.25
CA THR A 114 -16.65 12.11 9.39
C THR A 114 -16.40 11.02 10.43
N ALA A 115 -16.32 9.77 9.99
CA ALA A 115 -16.07 8.63 10.87
C ALA A 115 -14.70 8.69 11.56
N TYR A 116 -13.65 9.14 10.85
CA TYR A 116 -12.33 9.38 11.41
C TYR A 116 -12.41 10.39 12.57
N LEU A 117 -13.09 11.52 12.38
CA LEU A 117 -13.27 12.53 13.43
C LEU A 117 -14.12 11.99 14.61
N ARG A 118 -15.08 11.08 14.35
CA ARG A 118 -15.81 10.39 15.42
C ARG A 118 -14.89 9.48 16.24
N LEU A 119 -14.05 8.69 15.59
CA LEU A 119 -13.06 7.84 16.26
C LEU A 119 -12.07 8.68 17.06
N LYS A 120 -11.54 9.77 16.46
CA LYS A 120 -10.61 10.70 17.11
C LYS A 120 -11.23 11.35 18.35
N SER A 121 -12.54 11.64 18.33
CA SER A 121 -13.29 12.17 19.49
C SER A 121 -13.78 11.11 20.48
N GLY A 122 -13.42 9.84 20.30
CA GLY A 122 -13.72 8.74 21.24
C GLY A 122 -15.01 7.97 20.96
N ILE A 123 -15.72 8.25 19.88
CA ILE A 123 -16.88 7.44 19.46
C ILE A 123 -16.35 6.21 18.70
N LEU A 124 -16.44 5.04 19.33
CA LEU A 124 -15.96 3.79 18.75
C LEU A 124 -16.87 3.29 17.61
N ALA A 125 -16.28 2.55 16.67
CA ALA A 125 -17.03 1.79 15.69
C ALA A 125 -17.86 0.69 16.37
N PRO A 126 -19.06 0.35 15.87
CA PRO A 126 -19.67 0.83 14.63
C PRO A 126 -20.40 2.18 14.77
N LYS A 127 -20.51 2.74 15.98
CA LYS A 127 -21.22 4.03 16.19
C LYS A 127 -20.56 5.19 15.43
N SER A 128 -19.26 5.11 15.15
CA SER A 128 -18.54 6.09 14.33
C SER A 128 -19.08 6.20 12.89
N GLY A 129 -19.63 5.11 12.33
CA GLY A 129 -20.18 5.05 10.97
C GLY A 129 -21.71 5.01 10.89
N ALA A 130 -22.38 4.84 12.03
CA ALA A 130 -23.83 4.61 12.10
C ALA A 130 -24.67 5.77 11.54
N ILE A 131 -25.81 5.43 10.93
CA ILE A 131 -26.84 6.40 10.50
C ILE A 131 -27.32 7.24 11.69
N GLU A 132 -27.46 6.63 12.87
CA GLU A 132 -27.87 7.31 14.10
C GLU A 132 -26.94 8.49 14.44
N THR A 133 -25.63 8.34 14.20
CA THR A 133 -24.61 9.35 14.56
C THR A 133 -24.42 10.39 13.45
N ASN A 134 -24.47 9.97 12.18
CA ASN A 134 -24.02 10.79 11.05
C ASN A 134 -25.14 11.16 10.06
N GLY A 135 -26.32 10.57 10.21
CA GLY A 135 -27.41 10.69 9.27
C GLY A 135 -27.24 9.80 8.03
N GLN A 136 -28.36 9.51 7.38
CA GLN A 136 -28.43 8.59 6.23
C GLN A 136 -27.57 9.05 5.06
N SER A 137 -27.57 10.36 4.76
CA SER A 137 -26.80 10.94 3.66
C SER A 137 -25.30 10.68 3.75
N VAL A 138 -24.75 10.57 4.96
CA VAL A 138 -23.32 10.33 5.15
C VAL A 138 -23.05 8.83 5.20
N ALA A 139 -23.88 8.05 5.87
CA ALA A 139 -23.58 6.63 6.09
C ALA A 139 -23.80 5.73 4.86
N GLU A 140 -24.62 6.14 3.87
CA GLU A 140 -24.97 5.31 2.70
C GLU A 140 -24.13 5.61 1.42
N GLN A 141 -22.92 6.17 1.57
CA GLN A 141 -22.00 6.40 0.45
C GLN A 141 -21.27 5.12 -0.02
N ILE A 142 -20.57 5.20 -1.14
CA ILE A 142 -19.94 4.06 -1.84
C ILE A 142 -18.78 3.39 -1.09
N GLY A 143 -18.10 4.10 -0.17
CA GLY A 143 -16.85 3.66 0.47
C GLY A 143 -16.90 2.30 1.18
N ALA A 144 -18.10 1.85 1.59
CA ALA A 144 -18.30 0.50 2.12
C ALA A 144 -17.87 -0.61 1.12
N GLN A 145 -18.08 -0.38 -0.18
CA GLN A 145 -17.70 -1.30 -1.25
C GLN A 145 -16.22 -1.14 -1.63
N ILE A 146 -15.70 0.08 -1.57
CA ILE A 146 -14.34 0.44 -1.99
C ILE A 146 -13.28 -0.40 -1.25
N PHE A 147 -13.39 -0.52 0.07
CA PHE A 147 -12.31 -1.08 0.90
C PHE A 147 -12.37 -2.60 1.15
N MET A 148 -13.32 -3.32 0.57
CA MET A 148 -13.72 -4.64 1.10
C MET A 148 -13.03 -5.86 0.48
N ASP A 149 -12.50 -5.77 -0.74
CA ASP A 149 -12.14 -6.93 -1.59
C ASP A 149 -11.11 -7.90 -0.97
N ALA A 150 -10.27 -7.44 -0.03
CA ALA A 150 -9.29 -8.30 0.64
C ALA A 150 -9.94 -9.42 1.48
N TYR A 151 -11.09 -9.15 2.12
CA TYR A 151 -11.69 -10.10 3.07
C TYR A 151 -12.40 -11.29 2.41
N PRO A 152 -13.17 -11.11 1.30
CA PRO A 152 -13.69 -12.23 0.53
C PRO A 152 -12.59 -13.15 0.00
N MET A 153 -11.45 -12.59 -0.43
CA MET A 153 -10.30 -13.38 -0.89
C MET A 153 -9.66 -14.21 0.23
N MET A 154 -9.76 -13.79 1.50
CA MET A 154 -9.34 -14.61 2.65
C MET A 154 -10.30 -15.77 2.94
N CYS A 155 -11.55 -15.69 2.48
CA CYS A 155 -12.65 -16.59 2.84
C CYS A 155 -13.22 -17.33 1.60
N PRO A 156 -12.40 -18.03 0.80
CA PRO A 156 -12.85 -18.66 -0.43
C PRO A 156 -13.93 -19.70 -0.14
N LYS A 157 -15.05 -19.61 -0.87
CA LYS A 157 -16.24 -20.48 -0.75
C LYS A 157 -16.94 -20.40 0.62
N ASP A 158 -16.71 -19.34 1.39
CA ASP A 158 -17.30 -19.11 2.71
C ASP A 158 -17.95 -17.70 2.76
N PRO A 159 -19.13 -17.53 2.13
CA PRO A 159 -19.77 -16.23 1.99
C PRO A 159 -20.25 -15.66 3.32
N GLU A 160 -20.56 -16.50 4.31
CA GLU A 160 -20.96 -16.02 5.64
C GLU A 160 -19.80 -15.33 6.35
N LYS A 161 -18.61 -15.94 6.33
CA LYS A 161 -17.42 -15.35 6.95
C LYS A 161 -16.93 -14.12 6.19
N ALA A 162 -16.95 -14.16 4.86
CA ALA A 162 -16.65 -12.99 4.02
C ALA A 162 -17.56 -11.81 4.35
N ARG A 163 -18.88 -12.03 4.37
CA ARG A 163 -19.87 -11.00 4.72
C ARG A 163 -19.69 -10.48 6.13
N TYR A 164 -19.39 -11.36 7.10
CA TYR A 164 -19.12 -10.94 8.47
C TYR A 164 -17.97 -9.94 8.53
N LEU A 165 -16.81 -10.28 7.95
CA LEU A 165 -15.63 -9.41 7.97
C LEU A 165 -15.87 -8.09 7.23
N VAL A 166 -16.46 -8.14 6.04
CA VAL A 166 -16.82 -6.94 5.28
C VAL A 166 -17.79 -6.06 6.05
N LYS A 167 -18.81 -6.64 6.70
CA LYS A 167 -19.72 -5.89 7.57
C LYS A 167 -18.97 -5.21 8.71
N GLN A 168 -18.05 -5.91 9.38
CA GLN A 168 -17.28 -5.34 10.49
C GLN A 168 -16.40 -4.17 10.02
N CYS A 169 -15.69 -4.33 8.89
CA CYS A 169 -14.83 -3.30 8.31
C CYS A 169 -15.64 -2.09 7.81
N ALA A 170 -16.71 -2.32 7.04
CA ALA A 170 -17.53 -1.24 6.48
C ALA A 170 -18.25 -0.44 7.57
N SER A 171 -18.67 -1.09 8.66
CA SER A 171 -19.38 -0.42 9.77
C SER A 171 -18.54 0.58 10.56
N VAL A 172 -17.23 0.70 10.27
CA VAL A 172 -16.39 1.77 10.85
C VAL A 172 -16.86 3.15 10.37
N SER A 173 -17.29 3.27 9.12
CA SER A 173 -17.70 4.54 8.51
C SER A 173 -19.08 4.53 7.86
N HIS A 174 -19.63 3.37 7.53
CA HIS A 174 -20.89 3.23 6.80
C HIS A 174 -21.93 2.44 7.58
N ASP A 175 -23.18 2.53 7.13
CA ASP A 175 -24.30 1.78 7.70
C ASP A 175 -25.41 1.64 6.64
N GLY A 176 -26.48 0.91 6.96
CA GLY A 176 -27.63 0.73 6.08
C GLY A 176 -27.29 0.06 4.75
N ILE A 177 -27.82 0.61 3.65
CA ILE A 177 -27.72 -0.04 2.33
C ILE A 177 -26.29 -0.08 1.77
N ALA A 178 -25.40 0.79 2.25
CA ALA A 178 -23.99 0.75 1.85
C ALA A 178 -23.31 -0.53 2.35
N VAL A 179 -23.51 -0.87 3.62
CA VAL A 179 -22.96 -2.10 4.20
C VAL A 179 -23.59 -3.34 3.57
N GLU A 180 -24.90 -3.33 3.31
CA GLU A 180 -25.57 -4.46 2.66
C GLU A 180 -25.12 -4.64 1.19
N SER A 181 -24.89 -3.55 0.46
CA SER A 181 -24.32 -3.58 -0.91
C SER A 181 -22.90 -4.15 -0.92
N ALA A 182 -22.05 -3.75 0.03
CA ALA A 182 -20.71 -4.33 0.19
C ALA A 182 -20.78 -5.83 0.52
N CYS A 183 -21.70 -6.24 1.40
CA CYS A 183 -21.92 -7.64 1.74
C CYS A 183 -22.43 -8.48 0.55
N LEU A 184 -23.21 -7.89 -0.36
CA LEU A 184 -23.64 -8.55 -1.60
C LEU A 184 -22.43 -8.93 -2.47
N ILE A 185 -21.58 -7.96 -2.78
CA ILE A 185 -20.37 -8.21 -3.58
C ILE A 185 -19.40 -9.14 -2.86
N ALA A 186 -19.24 -8.99 -1.54
CA ALA A 186 -18.40 -9.88 -0.72
C ALA A 186 -18.79 -11.35 -0.84
N ALA A 187 -20.10 -11.64 -0.84
CA ALA A 187 -20.59 -13.01 -1.05
C ALA A 187 -20.32 -13.51 -2.47
N MET A 188 -20.47 -12.64 -3.48
CA MET A 188 -20.17 -12.96 -4.87
C MET A 188 -18.69 -13.29 -5.06
N GLU A 189 -17.77 -12.47 -4.52
CA GLU A 189 -16.32 -12.70 -4.62
C GLU A 189 -15.87 -13.96 -3.89
N ALA A 190 -16.35 -14.19 -2.66
CA ALA A 190 -16.05 -15.40 -1.93
C ALA A 190 -16.50 -16.66 -2.69
N MET A 191 -17.67 -16.60 -3.33
CA MET A 191 -18.21 -17.73 -4.10
C MET A 191 -17.59 -17.86 -5.50
N ALA A 192 -17.02 -16.81 -6.08
CA ALA A 192 -16.34 -16.84 -7.38
C ALA A 192 -15.12 -17.78 -7.41
N PHE A 193 -14.58 -18.14 -6.23
CA PHE A 193 -13.55 -19.19 -6.11
C PHE A 193 -14.06 -20.58 -6.53
N GLY A 194 -15.38 -20.83 -6.49
CA GLY A 194 -15.99 -22.11 -6.85
C GLY A 194 -17.10 -22.05 -7.90
N GLU A 195 -17.67 -20.88 -8.19
CA GLU A 195 -18.76 -20.69 -9.14
C GLU A 195 -18.39 -19.62 -10.16
N ARG A 196 -18.57 -19.91 -11.45
CA ARG A 196 -18.23 -19.00 -12.56
C ARG A 196 -19.46 -18.25 -13.09
N ASP A 197 -20.64 -18.84 -12.95
CA ASP A 197 -21.88 -18.27 -13.46
C ASP A 197 -22.28 -17.02 -12.66
N LEU A 198 -22.31 -15.87 -13.36
CA LEU A 198 -22.61 -14.58 -12.75
C LEU A 198 -24.01 -14.53 -12.10
N TYR A 199 -25.03 -15.10 -12.74
CA TYR A 199 -26.39 -15.05 -12.21
C TYR A 199 -26.53 -15.85 -10.93
N LYS A 200 -25.88 -17.02 -10.85
CA LYS A 200 -25.82 -17.78 -9.60
C LYS A 200 -25.08 -17.03 -8.50
N LEU A 201 -24.00 -16.33 -8.81
CA LEU A 201 -23.30 -15.50 -7.83
C LEU A 201 -24.21 -14.38 -7.30
N ILE A 202 -24.97 -13.72 -8.19
CA ILE A 202 -25.97 -12.71 -7.81
C ILE A 202 -27.07 -13.34 -6.94
N ASP A 203 -27.60 -14.50 -7.31
CA ASP A 203 -28.64 -15.21 -6.55
C ASP A 203 -28.15 -15.63 -5.16
N ILE A 204 -26.91 -16.12 -5.05
CA ILE A 204 -26.28 -16.43 -3.76
C ILE A 204 -26.16 -15.16 -2.91
N GLY A 205 -25.59 -14.09 -3.46
CA GLY A 205 -25.37 -12.86 -2.72
C GLY A 205 -26.67 -12.21 -2.24
N THR A 206 -27.70 -12.16 -3.10
CA THR A 206 -29.03 -11.62 -2.75
C THR A 206 -29.77 -12.49 -1.74
N GLY A 207 -29.56 -13.81 -1.75
CA GLY A 207 -30.15 -14.74 -0.78
C GLY A 207 -29.79 -14.45 0.69
N PHE A 208 -28.73 -13.68 0.92
CA PHE A 208 -28.33 -13.23 2.25
C PHE A 208 -28.91 -11.89 2.70
N SER A 209 -29.50 -11.11 1.79
CA SER A 209 -30.03 -9.78 2.11
C SER A 209 -31.53 -9.82 2.41
N LYS A 210 -31.96 -8.95 3.33
CA LYS A 210 -33.37 -8.66 3.60
C LYS A 210 -33.74 -7.21 3.27
N ASP A 211 -32.80 -6.41 2.77
CA ASP A 211 -33.07 -5.02 2.40
C ASP A 211 -33.84 -5.01 1.07
N THR A 212 -35.12 -4.66 1.13
CA THR A 212 -36.01 -4.65 -0.04
C THR A 212 -35.59 -3.63 -1.10
N ARG A 213 -34.88 -2.56 -0.71
CA ARG A 213 -34.36 -1.57 -1.67
C ARG A 213 -33.26 -2.21 -2.50
N LEU A 214 -32.31 -2.89 -1.85
CA LEU A 214 -31.21 -3.60 -2.52
C LEU A 214 -31.73 -4.67 -3.48
N LEU A 215 -32.63 -5.54 -3.00
CA LEU A 215 -33.22 -6.60 -3.82
C LEU A 215 -33.94 -6.04 -5.06
N LYS A 216 -34.72 -4.96 -4.88
CA LYS A 216 -35.43 -4.30 -5.99
C LYS A 216 -34.47 -3.74 -7.05
N ILE A 217 -33.32 -3.20 -6.65
CA ILE A 217 -32.33 -2.66 -7.58
C ILE A 217 -31.71 -3.79 -8.42
N VAL A 218 -31.31 -4.89 -7.77
CA VAL A 218 -30.77 -6.07 -8.46
C VAL A 218 -31.77 -6.60 -9.47
N ASP A 219 -33.03 -6.79 -9.07
CA ASP A 219 -34.10 -7.25 -9.97
C ASP A 219 -34.35 -6.27 -11.13
N SER A 220 -34.34 -4.97 -10.85
CA SER A 220 -34.55 -3.94 -11.89
C SER A 220 -33.44 -3.96 -12.93
N VAL A 221 -32.17 -4.08 -12.51
CA VAL A 221 -31.01 -4.14 -13.41
C VAL A 221 -31.05 -5.42 -14.25
N ARG A 222 -31.37 -6.57 -13.66
CA ARG A 222 -31.56 -7.83 -14.41
C ARG A 222 -32.66 -7.69 -15.46
N ASN A 223 -33.82 -7.19 -15.07
CA ASN A 223 -34.95 -7.02 -15.98
C ASN A 223 -34.62 -6.06 -17.14
N GLU A 224 -33.88 -4.99 -16.88
CA GLU A 224 -33.53 -4.04 -17.94
C GLU A 224 -32.48 -4.61 -18.91
N THR A 225 -31.46 -5.28 -18.39
CA THR A 225 -30.41 -5.93 -19.21
C THR A 225 -30.89 -7.19 -19.94
N GLU A 226 -32.08 -7.71 -19.61
CA GLU A 226 -32.78 -8.74 -20.40
C GLU A 226 -33.49 -8.15 -21.63
N LYS A 227 -34.03 -6.93 -21.54
CA LYS A 227 -34.76 -6.28 -22.64
C LYS A 227 -33.83 -5.84 -23.77
N THR A 228 -32.61 -5.44 -23.43
CA THR A 228 -31.62 -4.95 -24.39
C THR A 228 -30.20 -5.33 -23.99
N LYS A 229 -29.34 -5.54 -24.99
CA LYS A 229 -27.89 -5.72 -24.81
C LYS A 229 -27.09 -4.48 -25.17
N ASP A 230 -27.75 -3.41 -25.63
CA ASP A 230 -27.10 -2.13 -25.87
C ASP A 230 -26.85 -1.43 -24.53
N PHE A 231 -25.57 -1.29 -24.16
CA PHE A 231 -25.19 -0.67 -22.90
C PHE A 231 -25.59 0.80 -22.82
N ARG A 232 -25.68 1.51 -23.95
CA ARG A 232 -26.08 2.93 -23.96
C ARG A 232 -27.53 3.08 -23.52
N THR A 233 -28.41 2.25 -24.07
CA THR A 233 -29.82 2.18 -23.63
C THR A 233 -29.92 1.87 -22.12
N VAL A 234 -29.13 0.93 -21.60
CA VAL A 234 -29.12 0.61 -20.16
C VAL A 234 -28.56 1.76 -19.33
N ARG A 235 -27.52 2.45 -19.82
CA ARG A 235 -26.94 3.62 -19.14
C ARG A 235 -27.90 4.81 -19.10
N ASP A 236 -28.63 5.06 -20.18
CA ASP A 236 -29.67 6.09 -20.21
C ASP A 236 -30.78 5.75 -19.20
N TRP A 237 -31.20 4.49 -19.13
CA TRP A 237 -32.13 4.03 -18.11
C TRP A 237 -31.59 4.19 -16.68
N LEU A 238 -30.31 3.90 -16.45
CA LEU A 238 -29.64 4.15 -15.16
C LEU A 238 -29.62 5.65 -14.84
N GLU A 239 -29.43 6.54 -15.83
CA GLU A 239 -29.54 7.99 -15.62
C GLU A 239 -30.93 8.39 -15.15
N GLU A 240 -31.94 7.81 -15.79
CA GLU A 240 -33.34 8.13 -15.58
C GLU A 240 -33.87 7.67 -14.24
N ASN A 241 -33.35 6.56 -13.71
CA ASN A 241 -33.95 5.85 -12.57
C ASN A 241 -33.02 5.76 -11.33
N TYR A 242 -31.70 5.80 -11.53
CA TYR A 242 -30.72 5.46 -10.50
C TYR A 242 -29.52 6.41 -10.44
N SER A 243 -29.52 7.57 -11.11
CA SER A 243 -28.40 8.51 -10.98
C SER A 243 -28.34 9.20 -9.61
N TYR A 244 -27.20 9.84 -9.32
CA TYR A 244 -26.95 10.53 -8.04
C TYR A 244 -28.04 11.54 -7.66
N ARG A 245 -28.79 12.10 -8.62
CA ARG A 245 -29.87 13.07 -8.36
C ARG A 245 -31.01 12.54 -7.49
N PHE A 246 -31.15 11.21 -7.39
CA PHE A 246 -32.21 10.57 -6.61
C PHE A 246 -31.79 10.16 -5.21
N PHE A 247 -30.51 10.28 -4.88
CA PHE A 247 -29.95 9.81 -3.62
C PHE A 247 -29.23 10.93 -2.86
N PRO A 248 -29.27 10.92 -1.52
CA PRO A 248 -28.56 11.92 -0.74
C PRO A 248 -27.04 11.66 -0.73
N GLY A 249 -26.26 12.71 -0.49
CA GLY A 249 -24.79 12.65 -0.44
C GLY A 249 -24.11 12.99 -1.76
N ASN A 250 -22.81 12.73 -1.86
CA ASN A 250 -22.00 13.11 -3.04
C ASN A 250 -21.71 11.91 -3.96
N CYS A 251 -21.53 10.71 -3.39
CA CYS A 251 -21.24 9.47 -4.11
C CYS A 251 -21.99 8.32 -3.44
N HIS A 252 -23.31 8.27 -3.64
CA HIS A 252 -24.15 7.26 -3.01
C HIS A 252 -23.86 5.86 -3.57
N VAL A 253 -24.01 4.82 -2.75
CA VAL A 253 -23.66 3.44 -3.13
C VAL A 253 -24.51 2.87 -4.29
N ILE A 254 -25.79 3.25 -4.36
CA ILE A 254 -26.76 2.62 -5.27
C ILE A 254 -26.50 2.85 -6.77
N PRO A 255 -26.28 4.09 -7.26
CA PRO A 255 -25.93 4.32 -8.67
C PRO A 255 -24.76 3.45 -9.12
N ASN A 256 -23.70 3.42 -8.32
CA ASN A 256 -22.49 2.65 -8.57
C ASN A 256 -22.73 1.14 -8.57
N LEU A 257 -23.41 0.60 -7.55
CA LEU A 257 -23.77 -0.82 -7.53
C LEU A 257 -24.61 -1.22 -8.75
N ALA A 258 -25.61 -0.41 -9.13
CA ALA A 258 -26.45 -0.69 -10.28
C ALA A 258 -25.65 -0.71 -11.58
N LEU A 259 -24.70 0.22 -11.74
CA LEU A 259 -23.79 0.29 -12.88
C LEU A 259 -22.82 -0.90 -12.93
N ILE A 260 -22.24 -1.31 -11.79
CA ILE A 260 -21.38 -2.50 -11.69
C ILE A 260 -22.16 -3.74 -12.13
N LEU A 261 -23.37 -3.96 -11.59
CA LEU A 261 -24.21 -5.11 -11.94
C LEU A 261 -24.59 -5.10 -13.43
N ALA A 262 -24.98 -3.95 -13.97
CA ALA A 262 -25.29 -3.82 -15.39
C ALA A 262 -24.08 -4.13 -16.28
N SER A 263 -22.91 -3.61 -15.93
CA SER A 263 -21.66 -3.83 -16.67
C SER A 263 -21.22 -5.29 -16.63
N LEU A 264 -21.34 -5.95 -15.48
CA LEU A 264 -21.07 -7.38 -15.34
C LEU A 264 -22.02 -8.22 -16.21
N ILE A 265 -23.32 -7.93 -16.18
CA ILE A 265 -24.32 -8.68 -16.95
C ILE A 265 -24.14 -8.48 -18.46
N LEU A 266 -23.93 -7.24 -18.91
CA LEU A 266 -23.77 -6.92 -20.33
C LEU A 266 -22.42 -7.41 -20.88
N GLY A 267 -21.35 -7.33 -20.10
CA GLY A 267 -20.02 -7.81 -20.47
C GLY A 267 -19.87 -9.34 -20.43
N GLY A 268 -20.75 -10.04 -19.69
CA GLY A 268 -20.77 -11.49 -19.60
C GLY A 268 -19.45 -12.07 -19.08
N ASP A 269 -18.86 -12.98 -19.85
CA ASP A 269 -17.60 -13.65 -19.52
C ASP A 269 -16.35 -12.94 -20.10
N SER A 270 -16.49 -11.72 -20.62
CA SER A 270 -15.37 -10.92 -21.10
C SER A 270 -14.94 -9.88 -20.05
N PHE A 271 -13.71 -10.02 -19.55
CA PHE A 271 -13.10 -9.02 -18.66
C PHE A 271 -13.05 -7.65 -19.35
N ARG A 272 -12.58 -7.63 -20.61
CA ARG A 272 -12.46 -6.41 -21.40
C ARG A 272 -13.81 -5.73 -21.59
N GLU A 273 -14.84 -6.45 -22.04
CA GLU A 273 -16.12 -5.82 -22.35
C GLU A 273 -16.79 -5.26 -21.08
N ALA A 274 -16.78 -6.03 -19.99
CA ALA A 274 -17.31 -5.55 -18.71
C ALA A 274 -16.59 -4.29 -18.22
N MET A 275 -15.25 -4.25 -18.32
CA MET A 275 -14.44 -3.09 -17.92
C MET A 275 -14.69 -1.87 -18.82
N ARG A 276 -14.76 -2.06 -20.14
CA ARG A 276 -15.06 -0.99 -21.10
C ARG A 276 -16.42 -0.37 -20.80
N ILE A 277 -17.46 -1.18 -20.62
CA ILE A 277 -18.83 -0.70 -20.33
C ILE A 277 -18.84 0.08 -19.02
N CYS A 278 -18.21 -0.48 -17.98
CA CYS A 278 -18.15 0.12 -16.65
C CYS A 278 -17.54 1.52 -16.68
N VAL A 279 -16.31 1.64 -17.20
CA VAL A 279 -15.57 2.92 -17.21
C VAL A 279 -16.17 3.92 -18.21
N SER A 280 -16.67 3.46 -19.36
CA SER A 280 -17.33 4.35 -20.33
C SER A 280 -18.65 4.94 -19.81
N SER A 281 -19.26 4.31 -18.81
CA SER A 281 -20.54 4.74 -18.24
C SER A 281 -20.42 5.92 -17.26
N GLY A 282 -19.19 6.30 -16.87
CA GLY A 282 -18.90 7.45 -16.02
C GLY A 282 -19.17 7.22 -14.53
N TRP A 283 -19.47 8.30 -13.81
CA TRP A 283 -19.57 8.34 -12.34
C TRP A 283 -18.22 8.03 -11.66
N ASP A 284 -18.20 7.10 -10.71
CA ASP A 284 -17.02 6.79 -9.88
C ASP A 284 -16.22 5.66 -10.53
N THR A 285 -15.50 6.00 -11.60
CA THR A 285 -15.02 5.03 -12.60
C THR A 285 -13.90 4.12 -12.09
N ASP A 286 -13.02 4.61 -11.22
CA ASP A 286 -11.99 3.82 -10.54
C ASP A 286 -12.60 2.77 -9.62
N CYS A 287 -13.46 3.16 -8.68
CA CYS A 287 -14.00 2.21 -7.71
C CYS A 287 -14.95 1.18 -8.36
N ASN A 288 -15.77 1.62 -9.32
CA ASN A 288 -16.62 0.73 -10.09
C ASN A 288 -15.78 -0.26 -10.91
N GLY A 289 -14.70 0.22 -11.53
CA GLY A 289 -13.72 -0.61 -12.21
C GLY A 289 -13.03 -1.58 -11.24
N ALA A 290 -12.69 -1.14 -10.03
CA ALA A 290 -11.97 -1.89 -9.02
C ALA A 290 -12.76 -3.11 -8.53
N ASN A 291 -13.99 -2.92 -8.04
CA ASN A 291 -14.82 -4.03 -7.56
C ASN A 291 -15.19 -4.98 -8.70
N LEU A 292 -15.54 -4.46 -9.88
CA LEU A 292 -15.82 -5.29 -11.07
C LEU A 292 -14.59 -6.10 -11.47
N GLY A 293 -13.42 -5.46 -11.50
CA GLY A 293 -12.14 -6.04 -11.85
C GLY A 293 -11.73 -7.13 -10.86
N CYS A 294 -11.93 -6.91 -9.56
CA CYS A 294 -11.65 -7.91 -8.54
C CYS A 294 -12.51 -9.17 -8.72
N LEU A 295 -13.83 -9.00 -8.77
CA LEU A 295 -14.77 -10.11 -8.97
C LEU A 295 -14.48 -10.88 -10.26
N ASN A 296 -14.34 -10.20 -11.40
CA ASN A 296 -14.03 -10.86 -12.66
C ASN A 296 -12.62 -11.45 -12.69
N GLY A 297 -11.66 -10.88 -11.97
CA GLY A 297 -10.35 -11.48 -11.78
C GLY A 297 -10.44 -12.85 -11.10
N ILE A 298 -11.18 -12.94 -9.99
CA ILE A 298 -11.41 -14.21 -9.28
C ILE A 298 -12.20 -15.21 -10.14
N ARG A 299 -13.26 -14.73 -10.81
CA ARG A 299 -14.24 -15.54 -11.55
C ARG A 299 -13.72 -16.06 -12.89
N LEU A 300 -13.03 -15.19 -13.66
CA LEU A 300 -12.56 -15.48 -15.02
C LEU A 300 -11.08 -15.90 -15.05
N GLY A 301 -10.30 -15.55 -14.03
CA GLY A 301 -8.89 -15.86 -13.92
C GLY A 301 -7.98 -14.82 -14.59
N ILE A 302 -6.68 -14.92 -14.30
CA ILE A 302 -5.68 -13.92 -14.69
C ILE A 302 -5.51 -13.76 -16.20
N ASP A 303 -5.74 -14.82 -16.98
CA ASP A 303 -5.54 -14.82 -18.43
C ASP A 303 -6.57 -13.94 -19.14
N SER A 304 -7.79 -13.82 -18.59
CA SER A 304 -8.87 -12.97 -19.13
C SER A 304 -8.47 -11.50 -19.28
N MET A 305 -7.48 -11.03 -18.52
CA MET A 305 -6.94 -9.66 -18.56
C MET A 305 -5.92 -9.43 -19.67
N ARG A 306 -5.63 -10.45 -20.49
CA ARG A 306 -4.69 -10.38 -21.62
C ARG A 306 -5.24 -10.93 -22.94
N GLU A 307 -6.45 -11.50 -22.96
CA GLU A 307 -7.03 -12.14 -24.16
C GLU A 307 -7.18 -11.17 -25.35
N ASP A 308 -7.90 -10.06 -25.15
CA ASP A 308 -8.23 -9.10 -26.22
C ASP A 308 -7.51 -7.75 -26.10
N PHE A 309 -7.04 -7.43 -24.89
CA PHE A 309 -6.30 -6.21 -24.58
C PHE A 309 -5.38 -6.51 -23.40
N ASP A 310 -4.14 -6.05 -23.47
CA ASP A 310 -3.16 -6.29 -22.40
C ASP A 310 -3.32 -5.24 -21.29
N PHE A 311 -4.22 -5.52 -20.34
CA PHE A 311 -4.40 -4.65 -19.17
C PHE A 311 -3.20 -4.71 -18.22
N ARG A 312 -2.45 -5.82 -18.22
CA ARG A 312 -1.48 -6.11 -17.18
C ARG A 312 -0.14 -5.43 -17.38
N THR A 313 0.38 -5.40 -18.61
CA THR A 313 1.72 -4.87 -18.88
C THR A 313 1.89 -3.39 -18.49
N PRO A 314 0.92 -2.47 -18.75
CA PRO A 314 1.04 -1.08 -18.33
C PRO A 314 1.08 -0.91 -16.80
N VAL A 315 0.33 -1.73 -16.07
CA VAL A 315 0.26 -1.68 -14.60
C VAL A 315 1.49 -2.31 -13.96
N ALA A 316 2.04 -3.37 -14.55
CA ALA A 316 3.23 -4.08 -14.08
C ALA A 316 3.16 -4.49 -12.60
N ASP A 317 1.96 -4.86 -12.13
CA ASP A 317 1.65 -5.27 -10.76
C ASP A 317 1.83 -4.19 -9.67
N ARG A 318 2.35 -2.99 -9.98
CA ARG A 318 2.76 -1.99 -8.97
C ARG A 318 1.62 -1.06 -8.60
N PHE A 319 1.60 -0.62 -7.34
CA PHE A 319 0.78 0.50 -6.88
C PHE A 319 1.35 1.12 -5.59
N TYR A 320 0.75 2.23 -5.14
CA TYR A 320 1.13 2.93 -3.92
C TYR A 320 0.11 2.70 -2.79
N ASN A 321 0.51 2.00 -1.73
CA ASN A 321 -0.31 1.77 -0.54
C ASN A 321 -0.04 2.85 0.53
N ILE A 322 -0.62 4.02 0.34
CA ILE A 322 -0.28 5.22 1.11
C ILE A 322 -0.93 5.18 2.50
N SER A 323 -0.12 5.07 3.55
CA SER A 323 -0.57 5.03 4.94
C SER A 323 0.55 5.48 5.89
N ALA A 324 0.32 5.40 7.20
CA ALA A 324 1.38 5.59 8.20
C ALA A 324 2.44 4.46 8.20
N ASN A 325 2.18 3.33 7.54
CA ASN A 325 3.19 2.32 7.28
C ASN A 325 4.07 2.75 6.09
N GLY A 326 5.03 3.63 6.36
CA GLY A 326 5.88 4.20 5.32
C GLY A 326 6.59 3.17 4.45
N GLY A 327 7.19 2.16 5.08
CA GLY A 327 7.88 1.05 4.39
C GLY A 327 6.96 0.06 3.66
N GLY A 328 5.64 0.25 3.74
CA GLY A 328 4.63 -0.46 2.96
C GLY A 328 4.17 0.28 1.72
N CYS A 329 4.57 1.55 1.52
CA CYS A 329 4.03 2.41 0.49
C CYS A 329 4.26 1.89 -0.94
N VAL A 330 5.48 1.45 -1.27
CA VAL A 330 5.75 0.83 -2.58
C VAL A 330 5.57 -0.67 -2.46
N THR A 331 4.57 -1.19 -3.17
CA THR A 331 4.20 -2.60 -3.13
C THR A 331 3.73 -3.09 -4.51
N ASP A 332 3.37 -4.37 -4.57
CA ASP A 332 2.92 -5.03 -5.78
C ASP A 332 1.87 -6.11 -5.51
N ALA A 333 1.16 -6.52 -6.56
CA ALA A 333 0.08 -7.50 -6.49
C ALA A 333 0.50 -8.85 -5.88
N VAL A 334 1.76 -9.29 -6.05
CA VAL A 334 2.26 -10.55 -5.47
C VAL A 334 2.39 -10.41 -3.96
N ARG A 335 2.97 -9.31 -3.49
CA ARG A 335 3.13 -9.07 -2.04
C ARG A 335 1.79 -8.96 -1.33
N GLU A 336 0.82 -8.26 -1.91
CA GLU A 336 -0.52 -8.18 -1.32
C GLU A 336 -1.28 -9.51 -1.36
N THR A 337 -1.07 -10.31 -2.41
CA THR A 337 -1.57 -11.68 -2.47
C THR A 337 -1.00 -12.51 -1.32
N GLU A 338 0.30 -12.44 -1.06
CA GLU A 338 0.93 -13.19 0.04
C GLU A 338 0.40 -12.76 1.41
N ARG A 339 0.10 -11.48 1.61
CA ARG A 339 -0.54 -10.98 2.84
C ARG A 339 -1.93 -11.60 3.04
N ILE A 340 -2.75 -11.65 1.99
CA ILE A 340 -4.07 -12.29 2.02
C ILE A 340 -3.97 -13.78 2.31
N LEU A 341 -3.07 -14.50 1.62
CA LEU A 341 -2.85 -15.93 1.84
C LEU A 341 -2.43 -16.23 3.28
N LYS A 342 -1.56 -15.41 3.87
CA LYS A 342 -1.15 -15.57 5.27
C LYS A 342 -2.35 -15.43 6.23
N GLN A 343 -3.29 -14.53 5.96
CA GLN A 343 -4.48 -14.38 6.80
C GLN A 343 -5.51 -15.49 6.58
N HIS A 344 -5.63 -15.99 5.35
CA HIS A 344 -6.42 -17.19 5.06
C HIS A 344 -5.98 -18.37 5.92
N ASP A 345 -4.67 -18.66 5.93
CA ASP A 345 -4.10 -19.74 6.73
C ASP A 345 -4.42 -19.56 8.22
N ARG A 346 -4.33 -18.34 8.74
CA ARG A 346 -4.71 -18.04 10.13
C ARG A 346 -6.19 -18.25 10.41
N ILE A 347 -7.08 -17.97 9.45
CA ILE A 347 -8.52 -18.19 9.61
C ILE A 347 -8.85 -19.69 9.71
N TYR A 348 -8.25 -20.49 8.83
CA TYR A 348 -8.56 -21.92 8.70
C TYR A 348 -7.60 -22.83 9.47
N ASN A 349 -6.66 -22.24 10.23
CA ASN A 349 -5.57 -22.94 10.93
C ASN A 349 -4.76 -23.84 9.98
N ASP A 350 -4.53 -23.36 8.76
CA ASP A 350 -3.61 -23.98 7.82
C ASP A 350 -2.17 -23.50 8.06
N THR A 351 -1.20 -24.23 7.55
CA THR A 351 0.23 -23.93 7.65
C THR A 351 0.92 -24.06 6.29
N THR A 352 0.21 -23.77 5.21
CA THR A 352 0.71 -23.95 3.84
C THR A 352 1.45 -22.72 3.31
N TRP A 353 1.15 -21.54 3.85
CA TRP A 353 1.82 -20.29 3.51
C TRP A 353 3.29 -20.33 3.93
N GLN A 354 4.15 -19.90 3.01
CA GLN A 354 5.58 -19.74 3.23
C GLN A 354 5.99 -18.33 2.78
N LYS A 355 6.89 -17.72 3.55
CA LYS A 355 7.49 -16.44 3.16
C LYS A 355 8.35 -16.64 1.91
N ASN A 356 8.08 -15.89 0.85
CA ASN A 356 8.94 -15.82 -0.32
C ASN A 356 9.88 -14.61 -0.25
N PRO A 357 10.95 -14.60 -1.06
CA PRO A 357 11.69 -13.40 -1.38
C PRO A 357 10.76 -12.27 -1.81
N ARG A 358 11.08 -11.02 -1.44
CA ARG A 358 10.31 -9.82 -1.82
C ARG A 358 9.95 -9.79 -3.30
N PHE A 359 10.93 -10.07 -4.15
CA PHE A 359 10.73 -10.29 -5.57
C PHE A 359 11.05 -11.74 -5.88
N SER A 360 10.03 -12.54 -6.13
CA SER A 360 10.12 -13.98 -6.43
C SER A 360 9.47 -14.35 -7.76
N PHE A 361 8.70 -13.43 -8.35
CA PHE A 361 7.98 -13.58 -9.60
C PHE A 361 7.09 -14.83 -9.59
N SER A 362 6.56 -15.17 -8.42
CA SER A 362 5.91 -16.46 -8.14
C SER A 362 4.54 -16.64 -8.79
N MET A 363 3.93 -15.53 -9.23
CA MET A 363 2.59 -15.51 -9.81
C MET A 363 2.60 -15.47 -11.34
N PRO A 364 1.56 -16.01 -12.02
CA PRO A 364 1.52 -16.10 -13.48
C PRO A 364 1.71 -14.76 -14.19
N GLY A 365 2.75 -14.66 -15.02
CA GLY A 365 3.06 -13.46 -15.81
C GLY A 365 3.40 -12.21 -14.99
N SER A 366 3.68 -12.36 -13.69
CA SER A 366 4.02 -11.24 -12.80
C SER A 366 5.41 -10.71 -13.11
N VAL A 367 5.57 -9.39 -13.05
CA VAL A 367 6.85 -8.68 -13.16
C VAL A 367 7.18 -7.85 -11.93
N GLN A 368 6.30 -7.78 -10.92
CA GLN A 368 6.50 -7.11 -9.63
C GLN A 368 7.14 -5.71 -9.74
N GLY A 369 6.59 -4.88 -10.63
CA GLY A 369 7.02 -3.50 -10.85
C GLY A 369 8.29 -3.33 -11.67
N PHE A 370 8.94 -4.42 -12.09
CA PHE A 370 10.10 -4.32 -12.98
C PHE A 370 9.69 -3.80 -14.35
N GLU A 371 10.50 -2.91 -14.90
CA GLU A 371 10.38 -2.35 -16.24
C GLU A 371 11.78 -2.14 -16.83
N TRP A 372 11.87 -1.87 -18.13
CA TRP A 372 13.13 -1.39 -18.72
C TRP A 372 13.50 -0.04 -18.11
N ASP A 373 14.74 0.09 -17.64
CA ASP A 373 15.17 1.32 -16.99
C ASP A 373 15.26 2.48 -18.00
N ARG A 374 14.77 3.65 -17.61
CA ARG A 374 14.69 4.84 -18.47
C ARG A 374 16.06 5.47 -18.75
N ASN A 375 17.06 5.19 -17.92
CA ASN A 375 18.43 5.67 -18.09
C ASN A 375 19.23 4.87 -19.13
N TRP A 376 18.67 3.76 -19.63
CA TRP A 376 19.25 2.97 -20.72
C TRP A 376 18.43 3.11 -22.00
N LYS A 377 18.99 2.59 -23.11
CA LYS A 377 18.30 2.53 -24.38
C LYS A 377 17.02 1.69 -24.26
N GLN A 378 15.90 2.30 -24.63
CA GLN A 378 14.58 1.67 -24.52
C GLN A 378 14.45 0.47 -25.45
N GLN A 379 13.89 -0.61 -24.92
CA GLN A 379 13.71 -1.87 -25.64
C GLN A 379 12.28 -1.98 -26.16
N LYS A 380 12.13 -2.51 -27.38
CA LYS A 380 10.80 -2.74 -27.98
C LYS A 380 10.08 -3.98 -27.42
N ASN A 381 10.84 -4.98 -26.99
CA ASN A 381 10.28 -6.21 -26.46
C ASN A 381 9.91 -6.04 -24.99
N ARG A 382 8.79 -6.61 -24.55
CA ARG A 382 8.48 -6.64 -23.10
C ARG A 382 9.43 -7.57 -22.35
N ILE A 383 9.68 -7.25 -21.09
CA ILE A 383 10.14 -8.26 -20.13
C ILE A 383 8.97 -9.20 -19.82
N ARG A 384 9.27 -10.45 -19.50
CA ARG A 384 8.27 -11.50 -19.31
C ARG A 384 8.62 -12.36 -18.12
N ASN A 385 7.63 -13.03 -17.54
CA ASN A 385 7.88 -14.06 -16.55
C ASN A 385 8.20 -15.38 -17.27
N GLN A 386 9.11 -16.17 -16.70
CA GLN A 386 9.46 -17.49 -17.20
C GLN A 386 8.26 -18.45 -17.16
N ASN A 387 7.36 -18.26 -16.20
CA ASN A 387 6.18 -19.11 -16.01
C ASN A 387 5.14 -18.97 -17.14
N GLU A 388 5.29 -17.96 -18.00
CA GLU A 388 4.48 -17.79 -19.21
C GLU A 388 4.87 -18.77 -20.33
N SER A 389 6.08 -19.32 -20.30
CA SER A 389 6.57 -20.26 -21.30
C SER A 389 6.85 -21.65 -20.74
N ILE A 390 7.25 -21.74 -19.48
CA ILE A 390 7.54 -22.99 -18.80
C ILE A 390 6.72 -23.02 -17.50
N PRO A 391 5.61 -23.77 -17.47
CA PRO A 391 4.79 -23.85 -16.27
C PRO A 391 5.63 -24.21 -15.04
N PHE A 392 5.34 -23.55 -13.91
CA PHE A 392 6.01 -23.74 -12.61
C PHE A 392 7.45 -23.22 -12.48
N GLU A 393 8.06 -22.69 -13.55
CA GLU A 393 9.34 -22.01 -13.46
C GLU A 393 9.15 -20.50 -13.32
N ASN A 394 9.48 -19.96 -12.15
CA ASN A 394 9.34 -18.53 -11.88
C ASN A 394 10.64 -17.77 -12.15
N GLY A 395 10.50 -16.53 -12.61
CA GLY A 395 11.61 -15.59 -12.74
C GLY A 395 11.39 -14.57 -13.85
N LEU A 396 11.96 -13.38 -13.70
CA LEU A 396 11.90 -12.33 -14.71
C LEU A 396 12.92 -12.60 -15.82
N VAL A 397 12.46 -12.78 -17.05
CA VAL A 397 13.29 -13.06 -18.21
C VAL A 397 13.69 -11.76 -18.91
N ILE A 398 15.00 -11.58 -19.05
CA ILE A 398 15.64 -10.44 -19.69
C ILE A 398 16.41 -10.97 -20.91
N PRO A 399 15.91 -10.74 -22.14
CA PRO A 399 16.62 -11.14 -23.36
C PRO A 399 17.89 -10.31 -23.54
N VAL A 400 19.04 -10.96 -23.75
CA VAL A 400 20.37 -10.30 -23.84
C VAL A 400 21.10 -10.63 -25.14
N ASN A 401 22.04 -9.76 -25.51
CA ASN A 401 22.97 -9.99 -26.61
C ASN A 401 24.36 -9.39 -26.29
N GLU A 402 25.36 -9.71 -27.11
CA GLU A 402 26.74 -9.26 -26.92
C GLU A 402 26.97 -7.77 -27.21
N LYS A 403 26.08 -7.14 -27.99
CA LYS A 403 26.27 -5.79 -28.53
C LYS A 403 25.80 -4.68 -27.59
N GLU A 404 24.89 -4.99 -26.67
CA GLU A 404 24.21 -3.98 -25.87
C GLU A 404 23.96 -4.49 -24.45
N GLU A 405 24.39 -3.70 -23.47
CA GLU A 405 24.00 -3.88 -22.08
C GLU A 405 22.59 -3.32 -21.88
N LYS A 406 21.72 -4.12 -21.25
CA LYS A 406 20.35 -3.76 -20.95
C LYS A 406 20.16 -3.65 -19.45
N ALA A 407 19.18 -2.86 -19.03
CA ALA A 407 18.91 -2.65 -17.61
C ALA A 407 17.40 -2.76 -17.33
N VAL A 408 17.06 -3.49 -16.28
CA VAL A 408 15.72 -3.51 -15.70
C VAL A 408 15.79 -3.05 -14.24
N SER A 409 14.75 -2.42 -13.76
CA SER A 409 14.65 -1.95 -12.38
C SER A 409 13.20 -1.86 -11.93
N THR A 410 13.01 -1.81 -10.61
CA THR A 410 11.74 -1.52 -9.96
C THR A 410 11.92 -0.40 -8.93
N LEU A 411 10.82 0.23 -8.53
CA LEU A 411 10.82 1.30 -7.54
C LEU A 411 11.05 0.74 -6.14
N THR A 412 11.82 1.48 -5.34
CA THR A 412 11.95 1.29 -3.89
C THR A 412 11.34 2.47 -3.12
N MET A 413 10.97 3.52 -3.83
CA MET A 413 10.22 4.68 -3.36
C MET A 413 9.35 5.19 -4.54
N TRP A 414 8.22 5.83 -4.26
CA TRP A 414 7.39 6.42 -5.31
C TRP A 414 8.16 7.44 -6.17
N ASP A 415 7.74 7.63 -7.42
CA ASP A 415 8.37 8.56 -8.35
C ASP A 415 7.73 9.96 -8.23
N ILE A 416 8.55 11.02 -8.30
CA ILE A 416 8.04 12.41 -8.28
C ILE A 416 7.11 12.68 -9.47
N ALA A 417 7.32 11.98 -10.59
CA ALA A 417 6.47 12.07 -11.78
C ALA A 417 5.06 11.52 -11.56
N ASP A 418 4.86 10.72 -10.52
CA ASP A 418 3.58 10.08 -10.20
C ASP A 418 2.76 10.90 -9.19
N ILE A 419 3.30 12.02 -8.70
CA ILE A 419 2.56 12.97 -7.87
C ILE A 419 1.47 13.61 -8.74
N SER A 420 0.20 13.27 -8.46
CA SER A 420 -0.96 13.80 -9.17
C SER A 420 -2.20 13.82 -8.28
N GLY A 421 -3.14 14.70 -8.60
CA GLY A 421 -4.42 14.78 -7.91
C GLY A 421 -4.34 15.38 -6.49
N GLY A 422 -5.36 15.07 -5.67
CA GLY A 422 -5.51 15.59 -4.31
C GLY A 422 -4.85 14.73 -3.22
N TYR A 423 -4.39 13.52 -3.54
CA TYR A 423 -3.75 12.60 -2.60
C TYR A 423 -2.26 12.89 -2.47
N GLN A 424 -1.75 12.96 -1.24
CA GLN A 424 -0.32 13.13 -1.00
C GLN A 424 0.39 11.77 -1.11
N LEU A 425 1.43 11.67 -1.94
CA LEU A 425 2.33 10.52 -1.92
C LEU A 425 3.23 10.63 -0.68
N ILE A 426 2.92 9.86 0.35
CA ILE A 426 3.67 9.76 1.59
C ILE A 426 4.09 8.31 1.79
N GLY A 427 5.37 8.12 2.10
CA GLY A 427 5.92 6.80 2.36
C GLY A 427 7.39 6.89 2.75
N SER A 428 8.00 5.74 2.97
CA SER A 428 9.42 5.61 3.21
C SER A 428 10.02 4.58 2.25
N PRO A 429 11.30 4.73 1.86
CA PRO A 429 11.95 3.74 1.02
C PRO A 429 11.86 2.34 1.64
N ILE A 430 11.72 1.34 0.80
CA ILE A 430 11.77 -0.06 1.23
C ILE A 430 13.19 -0.62 1.30
N LEU A 431 14.17 0.15 0.81
CA LEU A 431 15.59 -0.20 0.71
C LEU A 431 16.46 1.01 1.05
N TYR A 432 17.52 0.78 1.81
CA TYR A 432 18.45 1.79 2.31
C TYR A 432 19.90 1.41 1.99
N SER A 433 20.79 2.41 1.97
CA SER A 433 22.23 2.17 1.82
C SER A 433 22.77 1.32 2.96
N THR A 434 23.88 0.63 2.71
CA THR A 434 24.53 -0.34 3.61
C THR A 434 23.75 -1.61 3.94
N GLN A 435 22.49 -1.74 3.51
CA GLN A 435 21.81 -3.03 3.51
C GLN A 435 22.44 -3.98 2.48
N THR A 436 22.37 -5.28 2.76
CA THR A 436 22.83 -6.32 1.84
C THR A 436 21.66 -6.89 1.07
N VAL A 437 21.72 -6.79 -0.26
CA VAL A 437 20.74 -7.37 -1.18
C VAL A 437 21.22 -8.74 -1.62
N GLU A 438 20.38 -9.75 -1.46
CA GLU A 438 20.54 -11.05 -2.12
C GLU A 438 19.81 -11.02 -3.46
N TYR A 439 20.47 -11.48 -4.53
CA TYR A 439 19.83 -11.68 -5.82
C TYR A 439 20.27 -12.98 -6.47
N VAL A 440 19.31 -13.72 -7.02
CA VAL A 440 19.53 -15.01 -7.67
C VAL A 440 19.28 -14.88 -9.15
N CYS A 441 20.27 -15.22 -9.96
CA CYS A 441 20.22 -15.12 -11.41
C CYS A 441 20.53 -16.47 -12.06
N GLU A 442 19.96 -16.72 -13.23
CA GLU A 442 20.25 -17.87 -14.07
C GLU A 442 20.50 -17.43 -15.51
N ALA A 443 21.65 -17.83 -16.07
CA ALA A 443 21.99 -17.53 -17.46
C ALA A 443 21.64 -18.72 -18.36
N LEU A 444 20.87 -18.46 -19.42
CA LEU A 444 20.43 -19.44 -20.40
C LEU A 444 21.09 -19.19 -21.76
N ASN A 445 21.46 -20.27 -22.45
CA ASN A 445 22.10 -20.33 -23.78
C ASN A 445 23.52 -19.76 -23.88
N THR A 446 23.86 -18.73 -23.10
CA THR A 446 25.20 -18.12 -23.07
C THR A 446 25.54 -17.64 -21.66
N SER A 447 26.80 -17.29 -21.45
CA SER A 447 27.24 -16.66 -20.20
C SER A 447 26.82 -15.18 -20.22
N VAL A 448 26.35 -14.67 -19.08
CA VAL A 448 25.82 -13.30 -19.00
C VAL A 448 26.60 -12.52 -17.96
N LEU A 449 27.10 -11.35 -18.34
CA LEU A 449 27.63 -10.37 -17.39
C LEU A 449 26.47 -9.61 -16.76
N VAL A 450 26.40 -9.66 -15.44
CA VAL A 450 25.37 -8.99 -14.64
C VAL A 450 25.98 -7.99 -13.69
N ARG A 451 25.27 -6.90 -13.41
CA ARG A 451 25.70 -5.89 -12.44
C ARG A 451 24.48 -5.31 -11.72
N PRO A 452 24.35 -5.46 -10.39
CA PRO A 452 23.28 -4.79 -9.68
C PRO A 452 23.58 -3.29 -9.57
N TYR A 453 22.54 -2.47 -9.51
CA TYR A 453 22.65 -1.03 -9.31
C TYR A 453 21.46 -0.48 -8.54
N VAL A 454 21.66 0.70 -7.96
CA VAL A 454 20.60 1.52 -7.37
C VAL A 454 20.63 2.90 -7.97
N ILE A 455 19.46 3.53 -8.02
CA ILE A 455 19.30 4.94 -8.37
C ILE A 455 18.83 5.66 -7.13
N PHE A 456 19.48 6.77 -6.76
CA PHE A 456 19.12 7.63 -5.64
C PHE A 456 19.09 9.09 -6.08
N TYR A 457 18.42 9.93 -5.30
CA TYR A 457 18.44 11.38 -5.51
C TYR A 457 19.55 12.03 -4.69
N ASP A 458 20.32 12.92 -5.30
CA ASP A 458 21.24 13.79 -4.56
C ASP A 458 20.51 14.97 -3.88
N TYR A 459 21.26 15.87 -3.24
CA TYR A 459 20.70 17.02 -2.52
C TYR A 459 20.01 18.06 -3.44
N SER A 460 20.25 18.01 -4.75
CA SER A 460 19.59 18.83 -5.78
C SER A 460 18.47 18.06 -6.50
N ASP A 461 18.06 16.91 -5.96
CA ASP A 461 17.05 16.02 -6.53
C ASP A 461 17.38 15.53 -7.94
N GLN A 462 18.68 15.40 -8.26
CA GLN A 462 19.14 14.77 -9.49
C GLN A 462 19.39 13.27 -9.28
N GLU A 463 19.05 12.47 -10.29
CA GLU A 463 19.28 11.03 -10.24
C GLU A 463 20.79 10.71 -10.33
N GLN A 464 21.26 9.91 -9.39
CA GLN A 464 22.61 9.36 -9.35
C GLN A 464 22.53 7.83 -9.37
N ILE A 465 23.48 7.19 -10.04
CA ILE A 465 23.54 5.73 -10.16
C ILE A 465 24.76 5.19 -9.45
N VAL A 466 24.55 4.24 -8.55
CA VAL A 466 25.62 3.48 -7.90
C VAL A 466 25.52 2.02 -8.30
N PHE A 467 26.65 1.46 -8.72
CA PHE A 467 26.75 0.10 -9.22
C PHE A 467 27.51 -0.81 -8.25
N GLY A 468 27.09 -2.06 -8.18
CA GLY A 468 27.89 -3.15 -7.60
C GLY A 468 28.98 -3.66 -8.55
N GLU A 469 29.62 -4.75 -8.17
CA GLU A 469 30.61 -5.42 -9.02
C GLU A 469 29.96 -6.14 -10.20
N LYS A 470 30.59 -6.07 -11.37
CA LYS A 470 30.17 -6.84 -12.55
C LYS A 470 30.58 -8.30 -12.37
N ARG A 471 29.66 -9.24 -12.58
CA ARG A 471 29.86 -10.68 -12.35
C ARG A 471 29.43 -11.49 -13.57
N THR A 472 30.17 -12.54 -13.90
CA THR A 472 29.74 -13.51 -14.93
C THR A 472 28.84 -14.59 -14.31
N VAL A 473 27.65 -14.75 -14.88
CA VAL A 473 26.67 -15.80 -14.55
C VAL A 473 26.76 -16.91 -15.58
N LYS A 474 26.90 -18.15 -15.09
CA LYS A 474 26.82 -19.40 -15.85
C LYS A 474 25.93 -20.34 -15.06
N GLY A 475 24.81 -20.79 -15.65
CA GLY A 475 23.76 -21.48 -14.92
C GLY A 475 23.15 -20.61 -13.81
N LYS A 476 22.52 -21.22 -12.81
CA LYS A 476 21.92 -20.54 -11.65
C LYS A 476 22.95 -20.23 -10.57
N LYS A 477 22.98 -18.99 -10.09
CA LYS A 477 23.87 -18.50 -9.01
C LYS A 477 23.16 -17.50 -8.10
N SER A 478 23.48 -17.53 -6.81
CA SER A 478 23.13 -16.48 -5.84
C SER A 478 24.31 -15.54 -5.62
N PHE A 479 24.01 -14.27 -5.41
CA PHE A 479 24.98 -13.21 -5.15
C PHE A 479 24.48 -12.31 -4.02
N PHE A 480 25.43 -11.70 -3.30
CA PHE A 480 25.16 -10.72 -2.25
C PHE A 480 25.84 -9.41 -2.63
N TRP A 481 25.11 -8.30 -2.49
CA TRP A 481 25.64 -6.97 -2.70
C TRP A 481 25.28 -6.06 -1.52
N LYS A 482 26.30 -5.65 -0.78
CA LYS A 482 26.17 -4.57 0.18
C LYS A 482 26.15 -3.23 -0.56
N ILE A 483 25.03 -2.52 -0.46
CA ILE A 483 24.88 -1.21 -1.10
C ILE A 483 25.86 -0.24 -0.45
N PRO A 484 26.66 0.52 -1.22
CA PRO A 484 27.56 1.52 -0.66
C PRO A 484 26.81 2.56 0.17
N GLU A 485 27.50 3.13 1.16
CA GLU A 485 27.03 4.31 1.88
C GLU A 485 26.83 5.46 0.87
N ASN A 486 25.74 6.23 1.04
CA ASN A 486 25.37 7.32 0.13
C ASN A 486 24.91 8.58 0.88
N SER A 487 25.48 8.87 2.05
CA SER A 487 25.08 9.97 2.95
C SER A 487 23.60 9.91 3.35
N GLY A 488 23.08 8.69 3.50
CA GLY A 488 21.70 8.39 3.83
C GLY A 488 20.65 8.80 2.78
N LEU A 489 21.08 9.15 1.57
CA LEU A 489 20.20 9.60 0.50
C LEU A 489 19.20 8.53 0.03
N MET A 490 18.03 8.98 -0.39
CA MET A 490 16.86 8.17 -0.69
C MET A 490 17.08 7.31 -1.94
N ILE A 491 17.04 5.97 -1.78
CA ILE A 491 17.10 5.05 -2.91
C ILE A 491 15.72 5.02 -3.58
N LYS A 492 15.68 5.47 -4.83
CA LYS A 492 14.49 5.51 -5.69
C LYS A 492 14.23 4.16 -6.36
N ARG A 493 15.27 3.52 -6.89
CA ARG A 493 15.15 2.27 -7.67
C ARG A 493 16.27 1.30 -7.35
N ILE A 494 15.96 0.01 -7.50
CA ILE A 494 16.93 -1.08 -7.57
C ILE A 494 16.80 -1.80 -8.91
N GLY A 495 17.92 -2.18 -9.50
CA GLY A 495 17.93 -2.87 -10.78
C GLY A 495 19.15 -3.75 -11.01
N ILE A 496 19.12 -4.45 -12.15
CA ILE A 496 20.20 -5.29 -12.65
C ILE A 496 20.45 -4.96 -14.11
N THR A 497 21.72 -4.74 -14.46
CA THR A 497 22.15 -4.73 -15.86
C THR A 497 22.53 -6.14 -16.31
N ALA A 498 22.34 -6.42 -17.59
CA ALA A 498 22.62 -7.71 -18.19
C ALA A 498 23.12 -7.56 -19.64
N GLN A 499 24.20 -8.27 -19.96
CA GLN A 499 24.79 -8.34 -21.31
C GLN A 499 25.33 -9.74 -21.56
N ALA A 500 25.05 -10.33 -22.73
CA ALA A 500 25.65 -11.62 -23.07
C ALA A 500 27.17 -11.44 -23.32
N GLU A 501 27.99 -12.40 -22.90
CA GLU A 501 29.42 -12.39 -23.24
C GLU A 501 29.63 -12.69 -24.73
N THR A 502 28.81 -13.59 -25.29
CA THR A 502 28.82 -13.96 -26.71
C THR A 502 27.40 -14.28 -27.19
N GLY A 503 27.10 -13.90 -28.43
CA GLY A 503 25.86 -14.23 -29.12
C GLY A 503 24.62 -13.61 -28.48
N ILE A 504 23.57 -14.43 -28.37
CA ILE A 504 22.24 -14.08 -27.84
C ILE A 504 21.89 -15.09 -26.75
N GLY A 505 21.23 -14.64 -25.69
CA GLY A 505 20.73 -15.53 -24.64
C GLY A 505 19.69 -14.83 -23.78
N GLU A 506 19.45 -15.40 -22.59
CA GLU A 506 18.53 -14.84 -21.61
C GLU A 506 19.17 -14.84 -20.22
N LEU A 507 18.92 -13.77 -19.47
CA LEU A 507 19.10 -13.78 -18.03
C LEU A 507 17.73 -13.96 -17.38
N VAL A 508 17.60 -14.93 -16.48
CA VAL A 508 16.43 -15.08 -15.63
C VAL A 508 16.80 -14.60 -14.23
N LEU A 509 16.19 -13.49 -13.80
CA LEU A 509 16.24 -13.05 -12.42
C LEU A 509 15.23 -13.88 -11.62
N LYS A 510 15.74 -14.82 -10.83
CA LYS A 510 14.94 -15.76 -10.05
C LYS A 510 14.38 -15.11 -8.78
N SER A 511 15.17 -14.29 -8.10
CA SER A 511 14.69 -13.54 -6.94
C SER A 511 15.58 -12.36 -6.57
N ILE A 512 15.02 -11.40 -5.85
CA ILE A 512 15.72 -10.35 -5.11
C ILE A 512 15.09 -10.21 -3.72
N ASP A 513 15.92 -10.14 -2.68
CA ASP A 513 15.46 -9.88 -1.30
C ASP A 513 16.50 -9.14 -0.46
N TRP A 514 16.04 -8.61 0.68
CA TRP A 514 16.86 -8.01 1.73
C TRP A 514 16.05 -7.99 3.04
N ASP A 515 16.75 -8.01 4.17
CA ASP A 515 16.15 -8.00 5.52
C ASP A 515 16.99 -7.17 6.49
N GLY A 516 16.41 -6.84 7.65
CA GLY A 516 17.11 -6.15 8.74
C GLY A 516 17.31 -4.65 8.54
N ALA A 517 17.90 -4.01 9.54
CA ALA A 517 18.26 -2.59 9.50
C ALA A 517 19.49 -2.36 8.60
N PRO A 518 19.69 -1.14 8.06
CA PRO A 518 20.98 -0.77 7.45
C PRO A 518 22.10 -0.89 8.49
N GLU A 519 23.28 -1.39 8.07
CA GLU A 519 24.47 -1.43 8.93
C GLU A 519 24.79 -0.04 9.48
N LYS A 520 24.68 0.97 8.61
CA LYS A 520 24.75 2.38 8.98
C LYS A 520 23.93 3.22 8.02
N LEU A 521 22.95 3.94 8.54
CA LEU A 521 22.25 5.03 7.83
C LEU A 521 22.49 6.33 8.58
N GLN A 522 23.03 7.35 7.91
CA GLN A 522 23.32 8.65 8.53
C GLN A 522 22.71 9.76 7.68
N ILE A 523 21.80 10.55 8.27
CA ILE A 523 21.15 11.69 7.63
C ILE A 523 21.52 12.93 8.44
N SER A 524 22.22 13.87 7.80
CA SER A 524 22.79 15.06 8.46
C SER A 524 22.91 16.23 7.49
N GLY A 525 23.19 17.41 8.02
CA GLY A 525 23.34 18.64 7.23
C GLY A 525 22.00 19.21 6.77
N SER A 526 22.05 20.14 5.81
CA SER A 526 20.85 20.80 5.27
C SER A 526 20.14 19.90 4.25
N LEU A 527 18.85 19.61 4.48
CA LEU A 527 17.98 18.90 3.52
C LEU A 527 17.19 19.86 2.61
N ARG A 528 17.69 21.09 2.47
CA ARG A 528 17.19 22.05 1.51
C ARG A 528 17.69 21.69 0.11
N ASN A 529 16.77 21.62 -0.86
CA ASN A 529 17.13 21.62 -2.26
C ASN A 529 17.79 22.96 -2.60
N TYR A 530 19.03 22.93 -3.05
CA TYR A 530 19.83 24.15 -3.26
C TYR A 530 19.31 25.03 -4.39
N ASP A 531 18.69 24.43 -5.40
CA ASP A 531 18.21 25.12 -6.60
C ASP A 531 16.81 25.72 -6.38
N LEU A 532 15.93 24.99 -5.69
CA LEU A 532 14.52 25.36 -5.48
C LEU A 532 14.28 26.06 -4.14
N GLY A 533 15.19 25.90 -3.18
CA GLY A 533 15.03 26.41 -1.83
C GLY A 533 13.96 25.70 -0.99
N THR A 534 13.36 24.63 -1.51
CA THR A 534 12.33 23.78 -0.88
C THR A 534 12.94 22.55 -0.21
N PRO A 535 12.19 21.77 0.57
CA PRO A 535 12.69 20.49 1.09
C PRO A 535 12.98 19.50 -0.05
N ASN A 536 14.15 18.87 -0.02
CA ASN A 536 14.58 17.91 -1.04
C ASN A 536 13.92 16.53 -0.88
N MET A 537 14.20 15.59 -1.77
CA MET A 537 13.63 14.24 -1.75
C MET A 537 14.03 13.43 -0.51
N GLN A 538 15.17 13.74 0.13
CA GLN A 538 15.58 13.03 1.33
C GLN A 538 14.64 13.26 2.51
N ILE A 539 14.11 14.47 2.68
CA ILE A 539 13.13 14.71 3.75
C ILE A 539 11.78 14.04 3.45
N ARG A 540 11.45 13.88 2.17
CA ARG A 540 10.23 13.22 1.71
C ARG A 540 10.27 11.70 1.88
N ALA A 541 11.43 11.14 2.22
CA ALA A 541 11.59 9.75 2.63
C ALA A 541 10.95 9.45 4.00
N PHE A 542 10.57 10.48 4.76
CA PHE A 542 9.87 10.33 6.02
C PHE A 542 8.35 10.29 5.83
N THR A 543 7.73 9.39 6.56
CA THR A 543 6.27 9.31 6.74
C THR A 543 5.91 10.11 7.98
N SER A 544 5.28 11.29 7.79
CA SER A 544 5.06 12.24 8.88
C SER A 544 3.58 12.50 9.16
N SER A 545 3.13 12.17 10.38
CA SER A 545 1.87 12.66 10.96
C SER A 545 2.00 14.02 11.63
N ALA A 546 3.23 14.43 11.99
CA ALA A 546 3.46 15.79 12.48
C ALA A 546 2.95 16.81 11.45
N GLU A 547 2.38 17.89 11.97
CA GLU A 547 1.78 18.95 11.17
C GLU A 547 2.85 19.70 10.38
N GLN A 548 3.99 19.93 11.02
CA GLN A 548 5.19 20.48 10.40
C GLN A 548 6.35 19.52 10.58
N PHE A 549 6.86 19.00 9.46
CA PHE A 549 8.13 18.28 9.40
C PHE A 549 8.94 18.83 8.23
N SER A 550 10.04 19.50 8.52
CA SER A 550 10.84 20.19 7.51
C SER A 550 12.32 20.23 7.85
N PHE A 551 13.13 20.79 6.94
CA PHE A 551 14.53 21.08 7.25
C PHE A 551 14.60 22.31 8.15
N ASP A 552 15.65 22.40 8.97
CA ASP A 552 15.90 23.57 9.81
C ASP A 552 17.10 24.38 9.28
N ALA A 553 17.20 25.66 9.67
CA ALA A 553 18.30 26.53 9.24
C ALA A 553 19.61 26.29 10.03
N LYS A 554 19.50 25.81 11.27
CA LYS A 554 20.63 25.53 12.19
C LYS A 554 20.85 24.04 12.45
N ARG A 555 19.85 23.21 12.18
CA ARG A 555 19.80 21.75 12.40
C ARG A 555 19.33 21.05 11.11
N THR A 556 19.34 19.73 11.09
CA THR A 556 18.86 18.95 9.92
C THR A 556 17.34 18.95 9.83
N PHE A 557 16.66 18.75 10.95
CA PHE A 557 15.21 18.56 11.01
C PHE A 557 14.58 19.55 11.99
N THR A 558 13.35 19.95 11.68
CA THR A 558 12.39 20.51 12.64
C THR A 558 11.12 19.68 12.60
N VAL A 559 10.60 19.32 13.78
CA VAL A 559 9.36 18.58 13.97
C VAL A 559 8.47 19.39 14.90
N SER A 560 7.27 19.73 14.45
CA SER A 560 6.30 20.45 15.28
C SER A 560 4.89 19.92 15.06
N HIS A 561 4.14 19.86 16.15
CA HIS A 561 2.77 19.40 16.16
C HIS A 561 1.97 20.09 17.26
N THR A 562 0.71 20.38 16.96
CA THR A 562 -0.21 21.13 17.83
C THR A 562 -0.97 20.25 18.82
N GLU A 563 -1.03 18.94 18.58
CA GLU A 563 -1.68 17.95 19.42
C GLU A 563 -0.68 16.90 19.94
N GLU A 564 -1.16 15.90 20.66
CA GLU A 564 -0.37 14.72 21.01
C GLU A 564 -0.14 13.82 19.80
N ASN A 565 0.96 13.06 19.83
CA ASN A 565 1.33 12.00 18.89
C ASN A 565 1.71 12.49 17.49
N GLY A 566 2.42 13.61 17.40
CA GLY A 566 3.06 14.05 16.17
C GLY A 566 4.31 13.21 15.89
N LEU A 567 4.32 12.46 14.79
CA LEU A 567 5.44 11.59 14.43
C LEU A 567 6.05 11.98 13.09
N ALA A 568 7.36 11.79 12.96
CA ALA A 568 8.07 11.74 11.69
C ALA A 568 8.91 10.47 11.64
N MET A 569 8.53 9.53 10.75
CA MET A 569 8.99 8.14 10.78
C MET A 569 9.75 7.77 9.51
N ILE A 570 10.74 6.88 9.62
CA ILE A 570 11.51 6.33 8.50
C ILE A 570 11.86 4.86 8.78
N GLY A 571 12.13 4.09 7.73
CA GLY A 571 12.45 2.67 7.84
C GLY A 571 11.28 1.76 7.49
N THR A 572 11.45 0.47 7.76
CA THR A 572 10.46 -0.57 7.42
C THR A 572 10.21 -1.49 8.60
N GLU A 573 9.15 -2.30 8.52
CA GLU A 573 8.87 -3.35 9.49
C GLU A 573 9.94 -4.45 9.54
N ALA A 574 10.88 -4.50 8.58
CA ALA A 574 11.96 -5.50 8.57
C ALA A 574 13.11 -5.15 9.54
N TRP A 575 13.18 -3.90 10.01
CA TRP A 575 14.29 -3.45 10.85
C TRP A 575 14.20 -4.09 12.24
N LYS A 576 15.26 -4.81 12.61
CA LYS A 576 15.43 -5.53 13.88
C LYS A 576 16.74 -5.10 14.50
N ASP A 577 16.83 -5.23 15.82
CA ASP A 577 18.09 -5.15 16.58
C ASP A 577 19.01 -4.01 16.12
N TYR A 578 18.59 -2.77 16.34
CA TYR A 578 19.33 -1.58 15.91
C TYR A 578 19.33 -0.50 16.99
N SER A 579 20.16 0.52 16.83
CA SER A 579 20.05 1.76 17.59
C SER A 579 19.73 2.94 16.69
N VAL A 580 18.93 3.88 17.21
CA VAL A 580 18.70 5.20 16.63
C VAL A 580 19.36 6.24 17.53
N GLU A 581 20.23 7.07 16.97
CA GLU A 581 20.94 8.16 17.65
C GLU A 581 20.72 9.48 16.90
N CYS A 582 20.51 10.58 17.61
CA CYS A 582 20.53 11.93 17.04
C CYS A 582 20.98 12.94 18.09
N THR A 583 21.36 14.14 17.64
CA THR A 583 21.43 15.31 18.51
C THR A 583 20.06 15.97 18.55
N LEU A 584 19.41 15.94 19.70
CA LEU A 584 18.10 16.55 19.91
C LEU A 584 18.27 17.94 20.53
N THR A 585 17.52 18.93 20.04
CA THR A 585 17.44 20.28 20.60
C THR A 585 15.97 20.54 20.97
N PRO A 586 15.56 20.31 22.24
CA PRO A 586 14.18 20.49 22.68
C PRO A 586 13.79 21.97 22.66
N GLY A 587 12.70 22.29 21.95
CA GLY A 587 12.02 23.59 22.04
C GLY A 587 10.90 23.56 23.09
N ILE A 588 9.87 24.39 22.96
CA ILE A 588 8.66 24.28 23.81
C ILE A 588 7.91 22.99 23.44
N HIS A 589 7.61 22.13 24.41
CA HIS A 589 6.89 20.86 24.21
C HIS A 589 6.27 20.34 25.50
N ASP A 590 5.28 19.46 25.38
CA ASP A 590 4.84 18.58 26.46
C ASP A 590 5.69 17.30 26.51
N CYS A 591 6.04 16.77 25.32
CA CYS A 591 6.85 15.58 25.14
C CYS A 591 7.67 15.70 23.85
N CYS A 592 8.97 15.38 23.87
CA CYS A 592 9.72 15.20 22.63
C CYS A 592 10.78 14.11 22.76
N GLY A 593 11.10 13.41 21.66
CA GLY A 593 12.16 12.41 21.69
C GLY A 593 12.30 11.60 20.42
N ILE A 594 13.00 10.48 20.56
CA ILE A 594 13.26 9.51 19.50
C ILE A 594 12.47 8.22 19.73
N ILE A 595 12.00 7.62 18.63
CA ILE A 595 11.22 6.38 18.66
C ILE A 595 11.88 5.29 17.83
N ALA A 596 11.66 4.04 18.22
CA ALA A 596 12.18 2.84 17.57
C ALA A 596 11.13 1.72 17.54
N ARG A 597 11.35 0.74 16.66
CA ARG A 597 10.43 -0.36 16.34
C ARG A 597 9.00 0.12 16.02
N VAL A 598 8.93 1.21 15.26
CA VAL A 598 7.70 1.86 14.81
C VAL A 598 7.02 1.00 13.75
N ARG A 599 5.75 0.66 13.96
CA ARG A 599 4.91 -0.11 13.02
C ARG A 599 3.67 0.64 12.55
N GLY A 600 3.39 1.79 13.16
CA GLY A 600 2.24 2.66 12.89
C GLY A 600 2.27 3.86 13.84
N LEU A 601 1.26 4.71 13.79
CA LEU A 601 1.17 5.93 14.59
C LEU A 601 1.05 5.68 16.10
N ARG A 602 0.75 4.46 16.53
CA ARG A 602 0.43 4.10 17.92
C ARG A 602 1.10 2.81 18.35
N ARG A 603 2.12 2.35 17.64
CA ARG A 603 2.88 1.12 17.93
C ARG A 603 4.37 1.35 17.81
N TYR A 604 5.01 1.68 18.93
CA TYR A 604 6.44 1.98 19.01
C TYR A 604 6.97 1.94 20.45
N TYR A 605 8.29 1.89 20.58
CA TYR A 605 9.01 2.31 21.79
C TYR A 605 9.53 3.74 21.63
N GLY A 606 9.58 4.50 22.72
CA GLY A 606 10.08 5.88 22.72
C GLY A 606 11.04 6.14 23.88
N MET A 607 12.06 6.96 23.61
CA MET A 607 12.91 7.60 24.61
C MET A 607 12.61 9.10 24.56
N VAL A 608 11.91 9.62 25.56
CA VAL A 608 11.29 10.95 25.51
C VAL A 608 11.62 11.79 26.73
N LEU A 609 11.78 13.08 26.50
CA LEU A 609 11.79 14.13 27.50
C LEU A 609 10.33 14.54 27.76
N GLN A 610 9.92 14.52 29.03
CA GLN A 610 8.57 14.88 29.49
C GLN A 610 8.64 15.53 30.87
N ASN A 611 7.55 16.19 31.27
CA ASN A 611 7.38 16.78 32.60
C ASN A 611 8.48 17.79 32.99
N GLU A 612 9.06 18.49 32.01
CA GLU A 612 10.11 19.51 32.14
C GLU A 612 11.50 19.01 32.63
N ASN A 613 11.57 17.88 33.34
CA ASN A 613 12.83 17.39 33.93
C ASN A 613 12.92 15.86 34.08
N GLU A 614 12.18 15.09 33.28
CA GLU A 614 12.23 13.63 33.30
C GLU A 614 12.57 13.04 31.93
N LEU A 615 13.29 11.92 31.95
CA LEU A 615 13.51 11.07 30.80
C LEU A 615 12.76 9.75 30.99
N HIS A 616 11.97 9.37 29.99
CA HIS A 616 11.12 8.17 30.02
C HIS A 616 11.48 7.21 28.90
N LEU A 617 11.44 5.92 29.20
CA LEU A 617 11.25 4.87 28.20
C LEU A 617 9.78 4.48 28.18
N ILE A 618 9.11 4.70 27.06
CA ILE A 618 7.68 4.41 26.88
C ILE A 618 7.47 3.32 25.84
N MET A 619 6.37 2.58 25.99
CA MET A 619 5.81 1.70 24.98
C MET A 619 4.38 2.18 24.68
N ARG A 620 4.09 2.46 23.42
CA ARG A 620 2.73 2.76 22.95
C ARG A 620 2.23 1.59 22.12
N ASN A 621 1.07 1.03 22.48
CA ASN A 621 0.38 -0.03 21.74
C ASN A 621 -1.11 0.29 21.63
N GLY A 622 -1.50 0.85 20.48
CA GLY A 622 -2.86 1.35 20.24
C GLY A 622 -3.18 2.53 21.15
N THR A 623 -4.24 2.41 21.95
CA THR A 623 -4.64 3.47 22.89
C THR A 623 -3.92 3.39 24.24
N GLN A 624 -3.09 2.35 24.45
CA GLN A 624 -2.38 2.16 25.70
C GLN A 624 -0.96 2.71 25.59
N GLU A 625 -0.58 3.49 26.59
CA GLU A 625 0.81 3.87 26.82
C GLU A 625 1.27 3.32 28.17
N LYS A 626 2.47 2.75 28.18
CA LYS A 626 3.10 2.20 29.37
C LYS A 626 4.48 2.82 29.52
N VAL A 627 4.72 3.47 30.66
CA VAL A 627 6.07 3.86 31.09
C VAL A 627 6.81 2.60 31.52
N LEU A 628 7.83 2.20 30.77
CA LEU A 628 8.66 1.05 31.05
C LEU A 628 9.73 1.37 32.12
N ALA A 629 10.31 2.56 32.02
CA ALA A 629 11.24 3.11 32.99
C ALA A 629 11.19 4.65 32.94
N ARG A 630 11.61 5.31 34.02
CA ARG A 630 11.83 6.76 34.06
C ARG A 630 12.94 7.13 35.03
N CYS A 631 13.62 8.23 34.78
CA CYS A 631 14.59 8.84 35.70
C CYS A 631 14.50 10.36 35.65
N ALA A 632 14.97 11.02 36.72
CA ALA A 632 15.16 12.46 36.73
C ALA A 632 16.27 12.84 35.75
N PHE A 633 16.02 13.83 34.91
CA PHE A 633 16.96 14.33 33.92
C PHE A 633 16.70 15.82 33.68
N GLU A 634 17.51 16.68 34.29
CA GLU A 634 17.40 18.13 34.08
C GLU A 634 17.96 18.50 32.71
N TYR A 635 17.12 19.16 31.90
CA TYR A 635 17.52 19.70 30.61
C TYR A 635 17.09 21.15 30.45
N GLU A 636 17.75 21.84 29.52
CA GLU A 636 17.47 23.22 29.16
C GLU A 636 16.88 23.25 27.75
N LEU A 637 15.92 24.13 27.52
CA LEU A 637 15.41 24.39 26.18
C LEU A 637 16.52 24.97 25.30
N ASP A 638 16.44 24.69 24.00
CA ASP A 638 17.39 25.16 22.97
C ASP A 638 18.84 24.68 23.16
N LYS A 639 19.07 23.70 24.05
CA LYS A 639 20.37 23.06 24.27
C LYS A 639 20.44 21.70 23.60
N ASP A 640 21.62 21.34 23.11
CA ASP A 640 21.83 20.09 22.38
C ASP A 640 22.10 18.92 23.33
N TYR A 641 21.44 17.79 23.07
CA TYR A 641 21.61 16.53 23.78
C TYR A 641 21.79 15.38 22.80
N ARG A 642 22.88 14.62 22.90
CA ARG A 642 23.05 13.44 22.04
C ARG A 642 22.27 12.26 22.60
N MET A 643 21.09 12.02 22.05
CA MET A 643 20.19 10.95 22.49
C MET A 643 20.39 9.69 21.64
N LYS A 644 20.47 8.53 22.28
CA LYS A 644 20.51 7.23 21.61
C LYS A 644 19.54 6.25 22.26
N LEU A 645 18.65 5.69 21.46
CA LEU A 645 17.77 4.59 21.83
C LEU A 645 18.28 3.32 21.16
N TRP A 646 18.67 2.36 21.98
CA TRP A 646 19.22 1.07 21.59
C TRP A 646 18.19 -0.02 21.88
N VAL A 647 17.84 -0.82 20.87
CA VAL A 647 16.81 -1.87 20.98
C VAL A 647 17.33 -3.18 20.39
N LYS A 648 17.47 -4.22 21.21
CA LYS A 648 17.95 -5.54 20.78
C LYS A 648 17.27 -6.65 21.55
N GLY A 649 16.73 -7.63 20.83
CA GLY A 649 15.90 -8.67 21.45
C GLY A 649 14.80 -7.99 22.27
N ASP A 650 14.78 -8.26 23.57
CA ASP A 650 13.78 -7.70 24.50
C ASP A 650 14.35 -6.54 25.34
N VAL A 651 15.57 -6.11 25.08
CA VAL A 651 16.31 -5.11 25.88
C VAL A 651 16.24 -3.75 25.20
N ILE A 652 15.92 -2.73 26.00
CA ILE A 652 15.77 -1.34 25.56
C ILE A 652 16.66 -0.48 26.46
N LYS A 653 17.58 0.27 25.87
CA LYS A 653 18.50 1.15 26.61
C LYS A 653 18.47 2.56 26.03
N GLY A 654 18.47 3.56 26.90
CA GLY A 654 18.55 4.97 26.55
C GLY A 654 19.87 5.57 27.02
N PHE A 655 20.55 6.29 26.13
CA PHE A 655 21.80 6.97 26.41
C PHE A 655 21.68 8.45 26.12
N VAL A 656 22.28 9.27 26.98
CA VAL A 656 22.47 10.71 26.74
C VAL A 656 23.95 11.03 26.81
N ASP A 657 24.46 11.71 25.79
CA ASP A 657 25.88 12.09 25.65
C ASP A 657 26.84 10.91 25.77
N GLY A 658 26.38 9.73 25.32
CA GLY A 658 27.14 8.48 25.33
C GLY A 658 27.12 7.71 26.65
N VAL A 659 26.39 8.18 27.67
CA VAL A 659 26.23 7.51 28.97
C VAL A 659 24.87 6.83 29.03
N GLU A 660 24.81 5.55 29.42
CA GLU A 660 23.53 4.87 29.69
C GLU A 660 22.88 5.51 30.92
N VAL A 661 21.67 6.02 30.76
CA VAL A 661 20.92 6.72 31.83
C VAL A 661 19.63 6.01 32.21
N ILE A 662 19.14 5.11 31.36
CA ILE A 662 17.87 4.41 31.54
C ILE A 662 17.84 3.09 30.76
N HIS A 663 17.22 2.05 31.31
CA HIS A 663 16.97 0.80 30.60
C HIS A 663 15.66 0.15 31.02
N ALA A 664 15.15 -0.74 30.17
CA ALA A 664 13.98 -1.57 30.43
C ALA A 664 14.05 -2.88 29.61
N SER A 665 13.09 -3.77 29.85
CA SER A 665 12.86 -4.94 28.99
C SER A 665 11.38 -5.10 28.65
N ASP A 666 11.08 -5.34 27.37
CA ASP A 666 9.73 -5.56 26.86
C ASP A 666 9.76 -6.34 25.52
N GLN A 667 8.78 -7.22 25.32
CA GLN A 667 8.69 -8.16 24.19
C GLN A 667 7.65 -7.76 23.12
N THR A 668 6.93 -6.66 23.32
CA THR A 668 5.75 -6.29 22.52
C THR A 668 6.08 -6.07 21.05
N PHE A 669 7.13 -5.28 20.77
CA PHE A 669 7.59 -5.02 19.41
C PHE A 669 8.98 -5.58 19.21
N LYS A 670 9.16 -6.38 18.15
CA LYS A 670 10.46 -7.00 17.80
C LYS A 670 11.14 -6.31 16.62
N GLU A 671 10.36 -5.63 15.81
CA GLU A 671 10.79 -5.06 14.53
C GLU A 671 9.98 -3.80 14.22
N GLY A 672 10.51 -2.93 13.35
CA GLY A 672 9.89 -1.67 12.96
C GLY A 672 10.89 -0.54 12.70
N GLY A 673 10.43 0.49 11.99
CA GLY A 673 11.22 1.68 11.68
C GLY A 673 11.52 2.56 12.91
N CYS A 674 12.08 3.74 12.70
CA CYS A 674 12.40 4.69 13.76
C CYS A 674 11.91 6.10 13.40
N GLY A 675 12.16 7.07 14.26
CA GLY A 675 11.79 8.45 13.98
C GLY A 675 11.82 9.36 15.18
N PHE A 676 11.01 10.42 15.09
CA PHE A 676 10.83 11.42 16.13
C PHE A 676 9.39 11.43 16.62
N LEU A 677 9.20 11.80 17.89
CA LEU A 677 7.91 12.04 18.53
C LEU A 677 7.91 13.46 19.11
N ILE A 678 6.78 14.16 18.92
CA ILE A 678 6.49 15.46 19.51
C ILE A 678 5.02 15.50 19.95
N ASP A 679 4.78 15.87 21.21
CA ASP A 679 3.46 16.23 21.72
C ASP A 679 3.43 17.74 22.02
N ARG A 680 2.47 18.45 21.42
CA ARG A 680 2.15 19.87 21.66
C ARG A 680 3.39 20.75 21.76
N GLY A 681 4.12 20.88 20.65
CA GLY A 681 5.37 21.62 20.68
C GLY A 681 6.20 21.56 19.42
N THR A 682 7.48 21.90 19.59
CA THR A 682 8.52 21.85 18.55
C THR A 682 9.80 21.27 19.12
N CYS A 683 10.46 20.44 18.32
CA CYS A 683 11.79 19.94 18.59
C CYS A 683 12.62 19.97 17.30
N MET A 684 13.90 20.31 17.42
CA MET A 684 14.86 20.17 16.31
C MET A 684 15.72 18.94 16.51
N ALA A 685 16.22 18.38 15.42
CA ALA A 685 17.15 17.26 15.46
C ALA A 685 18.24 17.42 14.40
N ASP A 686 19.43 16.93 14.71
CA ASP A 686 20.59 16.90 13.83
C ASP A 686 21.23 15.51 13.84
N ASN A 687 21.89 15.14 12.75
CA ASN A 687 22.67 13.92 12.60
C ASN A 687 21.95 12.64 13.07
N LEU A 688 20.85 12.28 12.38
CA LEU A 688 20.14 11.03 12.64
C LEU A 688 20.99 9.85 12.14
N VAL A 689 21.33 8.93 13.04
CA VAL A 689 22.13 7.73 12.77
C VAL A 689 21.38 6.48 13.19
N ILE A 690 21.24 5.53 12.26
CA ILE A 690 20.77 4.18 12.54
C ILE A 690 21.99 3.25 12.42
N SER A 691 22.12 2.31 13.34
CA SER A 691 23.20 1.30 13.31
C SER A 691 22.66 -0.08 13.66
N ASP A 692 22.98 -1.07 12.84
CA ASP A 692 22.67 -2.47 13.09
C ASP A 692 23.46 -2.99 14.31
N LEU A 693 22.81 -3.80 15.14
CA LEU A 693 23.38 -4.41 16.35
C LEU A 693 23.44 -5.94 16.26
N SER A 694 23.06 -6.53 15.12
CA SER A 694 23.03 -7.98 14.90
C SER A 694 24.41 -8.64 15.14
N GLY A 695 25.50 -7.90 14.95
CA GLY A 695 26.88 -8.35 15.19
C GLY A 695 27.46 -8.07 16.58
N GLU A 696 26.81 -7.26 17.41
CA GLU A 696 27.29 -6.97 18.78
C GLU A 696 26.96 -8.15 19.73
N ARG A 697 27.75 -8.41 20.78
CA ARG A 697 27.32 -9.32 21.86
C ARG A 697 26.52 -8.51 22.90
N GLU A 698 25.50 -9.13 23.48
CA GLU A 698 24.63 -8.53 24.53
C GLU A 698 25.39 -7.94 25.72
#